data_AF-A0AAW2LZP2-F1
#
_entry.id   AF-A0AAW2LZP2-F1
#
_cell.length_a   1.000
_cell.length_b   1.000
_cell.length_c   1.000
_cell.angle_alpha   90.00
_cell.angle_beta   90.00
_cell.angle_gamma   90.00
#
_symmetry.space_group_name_H-M   'P 1'
#
loop_
_entity.id
_entity.type
_entity.pdbx_description
1 polymer ?
#
loop_
_entity_poly.entity_id
_entity_poly.type
_entity_poly.pdbx_seq_one_letter_code
_entity_poly.pdbx_strand_id
1 'polypeptide(L)'
;MQEDSDEDDENAEDSSDSDETENGDDEHASTHSDSSTDDGEDNEMGNVSKWKESLAERTSSRQNVNLMQLVYGKPASKTSNEMKDSSDEQSEDDEFFKPKGEGSKKSKEGVNDSDVDLDDCSKFLKRSHKDWRNEDLIASIRDRFVTGDWSKASLRNQLSEVTAGDNDDDDAVFGEFEDLETGQKYESHQAEFPDDDDGDGDDDDDDTKSSRGQSNGSGFFTKLKEEIELRKQVNIAELNELDEVTRIEVEGYRTGTYLRIEIRDVPFEMVENFDPCHPILVGGLALGEENVGYMQVRLKRHRWHKKVLKTRDPIIVSIGWRRYQTVPIYAIEDRNGRHRMLKYTPEHMHCLAMFWGPLAPPHTGVVAVQNLSNNQASFRITATATVLEFNHAARIVKKIKLVGYACKIFKKTAFIEDMFTSDLEIARFEGAAIRTVSGIRGQLKKAAKEEVANKSKKKGGHAKEGIARCTFEDKIKKGDIVFLRAWTQVEVPCFYNPLTTALQPRDETWQGMKTVSELRREQNLPVPVNKDSLYRPIERKPRKFNPLVIPKSLQAALPFASKPKNIPHRRRPLLENGRAVVMEPHERKVHALVQHLQLIRNEKMKKRKLKEEVKRKAQEAERAKEEQLSKKRQREERRGRGHFMTAENGINGHLKHVKLLSCVWVEA
;
A
#
# COMPACT_ATOMS: atom_id res chain seq x y z
N MET A 1 -61.10 6.35 -32.55
CA MET A 1 -60.68 4.98 -32.12
C MET A 1 -59.39 5.04 -31.31
N GLN A 2 -59.38 5.50 -30.08
CA GLN A 2 -60.37 6.27 -29.31
C GLN A 2 -59.52 6.97 -28.21
N GLU A 3 -59.62 8.29 -27.99
CA GLU A 3 -60.71 8.97 -27.24
C GLU A 3 -60.81 8.41 -25.81
N ASP A 4 -60.72 9.17 -24.71
CA ASP A 4 -60.58 10.63 -24.47
C ASP A 4 -59.94 10.86 -23.04
N SER A 5 -59.33 12.01 -22.68
CA SER A 5 -59.83 13.16 -21.83
C SER A 5 -60.12 12.82 -20.34
N ASP A 6 -60.08 13.68 -19.29
CA ASP A 6 -59.95 15.15 -19.04
C ASP A 6 -59.10 15.39 -17.73
N GLU A 7 -58.36 16.49 -17.52
CA GLU A 7 -58.65 17.82 -16.87
C GLU A 7 -58.87 17.86 -15.32
N ASP A 8 -58.01 18.67 -14.64
CA ASP A 8 -58.19 19.58 -13.47
C ASP A 8 -58.70 19.04 -12.09
N ASP A 9 -58.69 19.74 -10.93
CA ASP A 9 -58.40 21.17 -10.60
C ASP A 9 -57.77 21.36 -9.16
N GLU A 10 -57.72 22.60 -8.65
CA GLU A 10 -56.99 23.08 -7.44
C GLU A 10 -57.57 22.80 -6.02
N ASN A 11 -56.66 22.93 -5.03
CA ASN A 11 -56.80 23.64 -3.72
C ASN A 11 -57.66 23.10 -2.53
N ALA A 12 -57.42 23.77 -1.39
CA ALA A 12 -58.18 23.86 -0.13
C ALA A 12 -57.77 22.97 1.08
N GLU A 13 -57.84 23.61 2.26
CA GLU A 13 -57.27 23.23 3.55
C GLU A 13 -58.28 22.58 4.52
N ASP A 14 -57.72 21.99 5.59
CA ASP A 14 -58.25 21.88 6.97
C ASP A 14 -59.43 20.94 7.33
N SER A 15 -59.27 20.28 8.50
CA SER A 15 -60.37 19.77 9.35
C SER A 15 -59.86 19.48 10.78
N SER A 16 -60.32 20.28 11.74
CA SER A 16 -60.00 20.29 13.17
C SER A 16 -60.60 19.15 14.02
N ASP A 17 -60.04 18.97 15.23
CA ASP A 17 -60.73 18.80 16.53
C ASP A 17 -59.71 19.21 17.63
N SER A 18 -59.94 20.06 18.65
CA SER A 18 -61.12 20.36 19.53
C SER A 18 -61.37 19.26 20.57
N ASP A 19 -61.60 19.49 21.87
CA ASP A 19 -62.18 20.61 22.66
C ASP A 19 -61.21 21.11 23.78
N GLU A 20 -61.22 22.39 24.22
CA GLU A 20 -62.11 23.11 25.18
C GLU A 20 -62.14 22.54 26.64
N THR A 21 -62.31 23.31 27.74
CA THR A 21 -62.44 24.77 28.05
C THR A 21 -61.71 25.06 29.41
N GLU A 22 -61.78 26.16 30.20
CA GLU A 22 -62.64 27.35 30.39
C GLU A 22 -61.78 28.64 30.62
N ASN A 23 -62.38 29.78 31.00
CA ASN A 23 -61.72 31.07 31.33
C ASN A 23 -62.02 31.58 32.76
N GLY A 24 -61.30 32.62 33.21
CA GLY A 24 -61.65 33.38 34.43
C GLY A 24 -60.79 34.63 34.65
N ASP A 25 -61.27 35.80 34.23
CA ASP A 25 -60.71 37.12 34.56
C ASP A 25 -61.15 37.59 35.96
N ASP A 26 -60.37 38.50 36.59
CA ASP A 26 -60.93 39.70 37.23
C ASP A 26 -59.86 40.79 37.49
N GLU A 27 -60.30 42.02 37.75
CA GLU A 27 -59.49 43.25 37.64
C GLU A 27 -58.91 43.87 38.96
N HIS A 28 -58.24 45.03 38.78
CA HIS A 28 -58.03 46.15 39.71
C HIS A 28 -56.77 46.15 40.62
N ALA A 29 -56.18 47.29 41.04
CA ALA A 29 -56.09 48.65 40.46
C ALA A 29 -55.11 49.54 41.27
N SER A 30 -54.52 50.57 40.62
CA SER A 30 -53.96 51.82 41.22
C SER A 30 -52.65 51.71 42.07
N THR A 31 -51.80 52.74 42.24
CA THR A 31 -51.86 54.18 41.83
C THR A 31 -50.45 54.84 41.71
N HIS A 32 -50.36 55.99 41.01
CA HIS A 32 -49.29 57.01 40.96
C HIS A 32 -47.95 56.61 40.27
N SER A 33 -47.36 57.33 39.29
CA SER A 33 -47.20 58.78 39.00
C SER A 33 -46.12 59.46 39.89
N ASP A 34 -45.16 60.25 39.41
CA ASP A 34 -44.91 60.95 38.12
C ASP A 34 -43.40 60.91 37.74
N SER A 35 -42.99 60.74 36.47
CA SER A 35 -42.77 61.78 35.43
C SER A 35 -41.75 62.90 35.76
N SER A 36 -40.55 62.83 35.17
CA SER A 36 -39.87 63.97 34.52
C SER A 36 -38.62 63.54 33.73
N THR A 37 -38.27 64.31 32.70
CA THR A 37 -37.09 64.16 31.82
C THR A 37 -36.14 65.33 32.05
N ASP A 38 -34.82 65.13 32.00
CA ASP A 38 -33.89 65.99 31.23
C ASP A 38 -32.51 65.31 31.06
N ASP A 39 -31.68 65.85 30.17
CA ASP A 39 -30.38 65.31 29.76
C ASP A 39 -29.21 65.61 30.73
N GLY A 40 -28.13 64.84 30.60
CA GLY A 40 -26.84 65.08 31.27
C GLY A 40 -25.74 64.15 30.79
N GLU A 41 -24.82 64.67 29.96
CA GLU A 41 -23.57 63.98 29.63
C GLU A 41 -22.63 63.96 30.84
N ASP A 42 -22.05 62.81 31.17
CA ASP A 42 -20.76 62.74 31.85
C ASP A 42 -20.07 61.39 31.63
N ASN A 43 -18.74 61.37 31.72
CA ASN A 43 -17.92 60.17 31.47
C ASN A 43 -17.66 59.35 32.76
N GLU A 44 -16.91 58.24 32.60
CA GLU A 44 -16.21 57.50 33.67
C GLU A 44 -17.04 56.55 34.59
N MET A 45 -17.26 55.32 34.12
CA MET A 45 -17.68 54.16 34.96
C MET A 45 -16.80 52.91 34.75
N GLY A 46 -15.47 53.09 34.80
CA GLY A 46 -14.47 52.01 34.73
C GLY A 46 -14.36 51.15 36.01
N ASN A 47 -15.49 50.58 36.48
CA ASN A 47 -15.53 49.91 37.79
C ASN A 47 -16.39 48.63 37.88
N VAL A 48 -17.20 48.27 36.88
CA VAL A 48 -18.11 47.12 36.96
C VAL A 48 -17.37 45.76 36.92
N SER A 49 -16.19 45.68 36.28
CA SER A 49 -15.39 44.44 36.23
C SER A 49 -14.76 44.06 37.58
N LYS A 50 -14.29 45.04 38.36
CA LYS A 50 -13.39 44.82 39.51
C LYS A 50 -14.01 44.00 40.65
N TRP A 51 -15.33 44.13 40.87
CA TRP A 51 -16.01 43.30 41.88
C TRP A 51 -16.27 41.87 41.37
N LYS A 52 -16.44 41.67 40.06
CA LYS A 52 -16.51 40.34 39.42
C LYS A 52 -15.14 39.65 39.41
N GLU A 53 -14.08 40.39 39.10
CA GLU A 53 -12.68 39.94 39.22
C GLU A 53 -12.40 39.51 40.67
N SER A 54 -12.70 40.37 41.66
CA SER A 54 -12.53 40.03 43.08
C SER A 54 -13.42 38.86 43.54
N LEU A 55 -14.59 38.64 42.93
CA LEU A 55 -15.41 37.45 43.21
C LEU A 55 -14.76 36.18 42.63
N ALA A 56 -14.27 36.23 41.39
CA ALA A 56 -13.57 35.15 40.71
C ALA A 56 -12.28 34.76 41.45
N GLU A 57 -11.45 35.75 41.82
CA GLU A 57 -10.25 35.56 42.63
C GLU A 57 -10.58 34.88 43.98
N ARG A 58 -11.67 35.30 44.64
CA ARG A 58 -12.11 34.72 45.93
C ARG A 58 -12.76 33.34 45.79
N THR A 59 -13.15 32.91 44.59
CA THR A 59 -13.48 31.51 44.29
C THR A 59 -12.24 30.68 43.96
N SER A 60 -11.31 31.19 43.14
CA SER A 60 -10.04 30.51 42.85
C SER A 60 -9.18 30.33 44.09
N SER A 61 -9.16 31.31 45.00
CA SER A 61 -8.49 31.21 46.32
C SER A 61 -9.17 30.24 47.31
N ARG A 62 -10.18 29.49 46.86
CA ARG A 62 -10.91 28.47 47.64
C ARG A 62 -10.95 27.11 46.96
N GLN A 63 -10.44 26.97 45.73
CA GLN A 63 -10.23 25.65 45.14
C GLN A 63 -9.01 24.98 45.80
N ASN A 64 -9.10 23.66 46.00
CA ASN A 64 -7.92 22.86 46.37
C ASN A 64 -6.96 22.85 45.17
N VAL A 65 -5.67 23.08 45.41
CA VAL A 65 -4.67 23.09 44.34
C VAL A 65 -4.64 21.72 43.67
N ASN A 66 -5.03 21.66 42.40
CA ASN A 66 -5.09 20.41 41.64
C ASN A 66 -3.67 19.99 41.24
N LEU A 67 -3.34 18.70 41.33
CA LEU A 67 -2.06 18.15 40.86
C LEU A 67 -1.75 18.58 39.41
N MET A 68 -2.76 18.65 38.54
CA MET A 68 -2.61 19.10 37.17
C MET A 68 -2.17 20.58 37.06
N GLN A 69 -2.61 21.43 37.99
CA GLN A 69 -2.17 22.84 38.09
C GLN A 69 -0.75 22.98 38.65
N LEU A 70 -0.26 22.02 39.45
CA LEU A 70 1.14 21.98 39.88
C LEU A 70 2.08 21.50 38.76
N VAL A 71 1.62 20.55 37.93
CA VAL A 71 2.44 19.97 36.84
C VAL A 71 2.48 20.86 35.60
N TYR A 72 1.37 21.51 35.22
CA TYR A 72 1.27 22.30 33.98
C TYR A 72 1.02 23.79 34.20
N GLY A 73 0.77 24.22 35.43
CA GLY A 73 0.60 25.64 35.76
C GLY A 73 1.90 26.41 35.61
N LYS A 74 1.81 27.67 35.14
CA LYS A 74 2.97 28.56 35.07
C LYS A 74 3.42 28.89 36.50
N PRO A 75 4.71 28.72 36.86
CA PRO A 75 5.18 29.02 38.21
C PRO A 75 4.96 30.50 38.51
N ALA A 76 4.19 30.79 39.56
CA ALA A 76 3.86 32.15 39.94
C ALA A 76 5.13 32.89 40.39
N SER A 77 5.58 33.87 39.60
CA SER A 77 6.77 34.69 39.88
C SER A 77 6.53 35.63 41.07
N LYS A 78 6.66 35.08 42.28
CA LYS A 78 6.54 35.82 43.54
C LYS A 78 7.58 36.95 43.58
N THR A 79 7.11 38.18 43.57
CA THR A 79 7.92 39.39 43.74
C THR A 79 8.51 39.44 45.15
N SER A 80 9.78 39.05 45.30
CA SER A 80 10.54 39.20 46.53
C SER A 80 10.91 40.67 46.75
N ASN A 81 10.18 41.36 47.61
CA ASN A 81 10.32 42.80 47.84
C ASN A 81 11.12 43.10 49.11
N GLU A 82 12.45 43.01 49.03
CA GLU A 82 13.36 43.47 50.09
C GLU A 82 14.47 44.39 49.52
N MET A 83 14.51 45.63 50.03
CA MET A 83 15.71 46.47 50.09
C MET A 83 16.32 46.25 51.50
N LYS A 84 17.63 46.35 51.79
CA LYS A 84 18.83 46.86 51.10
C LYS A 84 20.06 46.20 51.83
N ASP A 85 21.35 46.43 51.59
CA ASP A 85 22.10 47.48 50.87
C ASP A 85 23.55 47.02 50.53
N SER A 86 24.37 47.95 50.03
CA SER A 86 25.85 48.02 50.04
C SER A 86 26.65 47.40 48.87
N SER A 87 27.66 48.19 48.48
CA SER A 87 28.72 48.03 47.47
C SER A 87 29.73 46.89 47.82
N ASP A 88 30.58 46.38 46.92
CA ASP A 88 31.48 47.13 46.05
C ASP A 88 31.92 46.45 44.73
N GLU A 89 32.82 47.12 44.00
CA GLU A 89 33.11 46.93 42.56
C GLU A 89 34.01 45.75 42.10
N GLN A 90 33.82 45.41 40.81
CA GLN A 90 34.80 44.92 39.80
C GLN A 90 35.74 43.71 40.09
N SER A 91 35.53 42.62 39.33
CA SER A 91 36.58 42.03 38.45
C SER A 91 36.02 40.97 37.48
N GLU A 92 36.65 40.85 36.31
CA GLU A 92 36.48 39.73 35.37
C GLU A 92 37.59 38.68 35.63
N ASP A 93 37.27 37.39 35.60
CA ASP A 93 38.10 36.33 34.99
C ASP A 93 37.46 34.92 35.11
N ASP A 94 37.88 33.99 34.26
CA ASP A 94 37.34 32.62 34.14
C ASP A 94 37.80 31.66 35.26
N GLU A 95 36.86 30.94 35.89
CA GLU A 95 37.19 29.68 36.58
C GLU A 95 36.07 28.61 36.47
N PHE A 96 36.05 27.96 35.30
CA PHE A 96 35.12 26.87 34.95
C PHE A 96 35.42 25.59 35.76
N PHE A 97 34.38 25.04 36.42
CA PHE A 97 34.36 23.91 37.38
C PHE A 97 34.83 24.18 38.83
N LYS A 98 33.86 24.12 39.77
CA LYS A 98 34.09 23.81 41.19
C LYS A 98 33.33 22.53 41.57
N PRO A 99 34.01 21.40 41.87
CA PRO A 99 33.33 20.15 42.22
C PRO A 99 32.70 20.26 43.62
N LYS A 100 31.39 20.11 43.72
CA LYS A 100 30.63 20.32 44.96
C LYS A 100 30.67 19.10 45.89
N GLY A 101 31.82 18.88 46.53
CA GLY A 101 32.01 17.86 47.57
C GLY A 101 31.45 18.25 48.93
N GLU A 102 30.85 17.28 49.63
CA GLU A 102 30.53 17.25 51.07
C GLU A 102 30.03 18.54 51.75
N GLY A 103 28.76 18.88 51.52
CA GLY A 103 27.97 19.72 52.44
C GLY A 103 27.30 18.87 53.54
N SER A 104 27.53 19.22 54.81
CA SER A 104 27.15 18.41 55.98
C SER A 104 25.66 18.02 56.08
N LYS A 105 25.39 16.77 56.50
CA LYS A 105 24.05 16.31 56.88
C LYS A 105 23.47 17.17 58.01
N LYS A 106 22.34 17.82 57.78
CA LYS A 106 21.37 18.21 58.81
C LYS A 106 19.95 17.91 58.33
N SER A 107 19.15 17.34 59.22
CA SER A 107 17.73 17.04 58.98
C SER A 107 16.85 18.17 59.49
N LYS A 108 15.89 18.61 58.66
CA LYS A 108 14.48 18.86 59.04
C LYS A 108 13.63 19.26 57.84
N GLU A 109 12.66 18.41 57.53
CA GLU A 109 11.24 18.76 57.62
C GLU A 109 10.84 20.17 57.13
N GLY A 110 10.53 20.24 55.83
CA GLY A 110 10.06 21.43 55.12
C GLY A 110 10.03 21.14 53.63
N VAL A 111 8.87 20.75 53.09
CA VAL A 111 8.73 20.41 51.67
C VAL A 111 8.69 21.71 50.87
N ASN A 112 9.76 22.01 50.15
CA ASN A 112 9.82 23.14 49.24
C ASN A 112 9.21 22.74 47.89
N ASP A 113 8.28 23.57 47.41
CA ASP A 113 7.43 23.34 46.24
C ASP A 113 8.15 23.62 44.90
N SER A 114 9.41 23.19 44.78
CA SER A 114 10.33 23.61 43.70
C SER A 114 11.39 22.57 43.31
N ASP A 115 11.25 21.31 43.75
CA ASP A 115 12.34 20.32 43.74
C ASP A 115 11.89 18.95 43.19
N VAL A 116 10.79 18.94 42.41
CA VAL A 116 10.10 17.70 41.94
C VAL A 116 10.87 17.00 40.81
N ASP A 117 11.63 17.74 40.00
CA ASP A 117 12.37 17.24 38.83
C ASP A 117 13.81 16.76 39.13
N LEU A 118 14.20 16.61 40.40
CA LEU A 118 15.56 16.16 40.76
C LEU A 118 15.84 14.68 40.40
N ASP A 119 14.81 13.84 40.34
CA ASP A 119 14.94 12.40 40.07
C ASP A 119 15.15 12.13 38.56
N ASP A 120 16.41 12.22 38.14
CA ASP A 120 16.89 11.90 36.79
C ASP A 120 16.31 10.57 36.26
N CYS A 121 15.39 10.70 35.30
CA CYS A 121 14.65 9.60 34.70
C CYS A 121 15.53 8.62 33.89
N SER A 122 16.81 8.91 33.65
CA SER A 122 17.77 7.93 33.11
C SER A 122 18.25 6.92 34.17
N LYS A 123 18.02 7.17 35.46
CA LYS A 123 18.43 6.30 36.56
C LYS A 123 17.27 5.43 37.03
N PHE A 124 17.34 4.11 36.80
CA PHE A 124 16.42 3.17 37.43
C PHE A 124 16.66 3.12 38.94
N LEU A 125 15.92 3.93 39.70
CA LEU A 125 16.05 4.01 41.15
C LEU A 125 15.51 2.73 41.79
N LYS A 126 16.42 1.82 42.17
CA LYS A 126 16.12 0.69 43.05
C LYS A 126 15.71 1.20 44.43
N ARG A 127 14.43 1.56 44.58
CA ARG A 127 13.80 1.85 45.88
C ARG A 127 14.15 0.72 46.84
N SER A 128 14.72 1.06 47.99
CA SER A 128 15.09 0.10 49.04
C SER A 128 13.90 -0.80 49.36
N HIS A 129 14.12 -2.12 49.35
CA HIS A 129 13.07 -3.10 49.68
C HIS A 129 12.44 -2.72 51.02
N LYS A 130 11.12 -2.48 51.03
CA LYS A 130 10.37 -2.28 52.28
C LYS A 130 10.45 -3.57 53.10
N ASP A 131 10.55 -3.44 54.42
CA ASP A 131 10.59 -4.57 55.34
C ASP A 131 9.22 -5.26 55.43
N TRP A 132 8.95 -6.16 54.47
CA TRP A 132 7.76 -7.03 54.40
C TRP A 132 7.70 -8.09 55.53
N ARG A 133 8.26 -7.79 56.70
CA ARG A 133 8.20 -8.59 57.93
C ARG A 133 7.33 -7.94 59.02
N ASN A 134 6.95 -6.67 58.86
CA ASN A 134 6.05 -5.99 59.77
C ASN A 134 4.59 -6.39 59.48
N GLU A 135 3.94 -7.06 60.43
CA GLU A 135 2.60 -7.60 60.25
C GLU A 135 1.54 -6.52 59.99
N ASP A 136 1.67 -5.33 60.59
CA ASP A 136 0.80 -4.18 60.33
C ASP A 136 0.87 -3.70 58.87
N LEU A 137 2.07 -3.75 58.28
CA LEU A 137 2.30 -3.40 56.88
C LEU A 137 1.68 -4.44 55.94
N ILE A 138 1.79 -5.73 56.29
CA ILE A 138 1.12 -6.83 55.57
C ILE A 138 -0.41 -6.68 55.69
N ALA A 139 -0.93 -6.38 56.89
CA ALA A 139 -2.35 -6.14 57.12
C ALA A 139 -2.87 -4.95 56.29
N SER A 140 -2.11 -3.85 56.19
CA SER A 140 -2.47 -2.67 55.40
C SER A 140 -2.63 -2.92 53.90
N ILE A 141 -2.01 -3.99 53.36
CA ILE A 141 -2.15 -4.40 51.97
C ILE A 141 -2.99 -5.66 51.79
N ARG A 142 -3.43 -6.31 52.87
CA ARG A 142 -4.13 -7.61 52.84
C ARG A 142 -5.44 -7.56 52.05
N ASP A 143 -6.16 -6.44 52.14
CA ASP A 143 -7.38 -6.16 51.36
C ASP A 143 -7.12 -5.93 49.86
N ARG A 144 -5.86 -6.03 49.39
CA ARG A 144 -5.47 -6.12 47.96
C ARG A 144 -5.20 -7.55 47.48
N PHE A 145 -5.34 -8.55 48.36
CA PHE A 145 -5.16 -9.97 48.03
C PHE A 145 -6.46 -10.74 48.27
N VAL A 146 -6.52 -11.97 47.75
CA VAL A 146 -7.66 -12.90 47.93
C VAL A 146 -7.92 -13.26 49.41
N THR A 147 -7.03 -12.87 50.32
CA THR A 147 -7.06 -13.22 51.76
C THR A 147 -7.48 -12.07 52.71
N GLY A 148 -7.97 -10.94 52.18
CA GLY A 148 -8.52 -9.80 52.94
C GLY A 148 -10.04 -9.65 52.86
N ASP A 149 -10.59 -8.53 53.36
CA ASP A 149 -12.03 -8.25 53.38
C ASP A 149 -12.51 -7.63 52.05
N TRP A 150 -12.95 -8.45 51.11
CA TRP A 150 -13.39 -8.01 49.78
C TRP A 150 -14.62 -7.08 49.80
N SER A 151 -15.36 -7.00 50.91
CA SER A 151 -16.45 -6.03 51.10
C SER A 151 -15.96 -4.57 51.12
N LYS A 152 -14.74 -4.30 51.58
CA LYS A 152 -14.12 -2.97 51.49
C LYS A 152 -13.53 -2.71 50.10
N ALA A 153 -12.98 -3.75 49.46
CA ALA A 153 -12.46 -3.66 48.10
C ALA A 153 -13.59 -3.40 47.09
N SER A 154 -14.73 -4.07 47.21
CA SER A 154 -15.92 -3.90 46.37
C SER A 154 -16.49 -2.48 46.40
N LEU A 155 -16.50 -1.82 47.57
CA LEU A 155 -16.91 -0.41 47.69
C LEU A 155 -15.96 0.56 46.97
N ARG A 156 -14.69 0.19 46.74
CA ARG A 156 -13.78 0.92 45.84
C ARG A 156 -13.97 0.48 44.39
N ASN A 157 -14.22 -0.80 44.14
CA ASN A 157 -14.45 -1.34 42.80
C ASN A 157 -15.69 -0.73 42.15
N GLN A 158 -16.77 -0.49 42.90
CA GLN A 158 -17.99 0.16 42.38
C GLN A 158 -17.76 1.61 41.89
N LEU A 159 -16.64 2.25 42.26
CA LEU A 159 -16.22 3.55 41.72
C LEU A 159 -15.30 3.42 40.49
N SER A 160 -14.83 2.21 40.17
CA SER A 160 -13.97 1.92 39.01
C SER A 160 -14.52 0.85 38.04
N GLU A 161 -15.61 0.16 38.37
CA GLU A 161 -16.37 -0.76 37.50
C GLU A 161 -17.16 -0.01 36.41
N VAL A 162 -17.20 1.33 36.50
CA VAL A 162 -17.63 2.24 35.42
C VAL A 162 -16.46 2.62 34.49
N THR A 163 -15.22 2.36 34.91
CA THR A 163 -13.97 2.86 34.30
C THR A 163 -12.98 1.76 33.88
N ALA A 164 -13.28 0.49 34.17
CA ALA A 164 -12.44 -0.66 33.87
C ALA A 164 -13.29 -1.83 33.34
N GLY A 165 -13.68 -1.74 32.07
CA GLY A 165 -14.17 -2.89 31.31
C GLY A 165 -13.02 -3.87 31.01
N ASP A 166 -13.37 -5.14 30.79
CA ASP A 166 -12.44 -6.27 30.69
C ASP A 166 -11.28 -6.02 29.69
N ASN A 167 -10.05 -6.23 30.17
CA ASN A 167 -8.85 -6.45 29.34
C ASN A 167 -8.20 -7.80 29.72
N ASP A 168 -9.01 -8.87 29.74
CA ASP A 168 -8.59 -10.26 29.92
C ASP A 168 -8.84 -11.07 28.63
N ASP A 169 -8.25 -10.63 27.50
CA ASP A 169 -8.21 -11.43 26.26
C ASP A 169 -6.98 -11.08 25.37
N ASP A 170 -5.82 -10.87 26.02
CA ASP A 170 -4.56 -10.47 25.35
C ASP A 170 -3.35 -11.33 25.80
N ASP A 171 -3.53 -12.66 25.83
CA ASP A 171 -2.44 -13.65 26.05
C ASP A 171 -2.32 -14.68 24.92
N ALA A 172 -2.48 -14.22 23.67
CA ALA A 172 -2.23 -14.99 22.46
C ALA A 172 -0.72 -15.12 22.13
N VAL A 173 0.15 -15.28 23.14
CA VAL A 173 1.63 -15.22 23.02
C VAL A 173 2.34 -16.47 23.56
N PHE A 174 1.67 -17.64 23.53
CA PHE A 174 2.34 -18.93 23.75
C PHE A 174 2.95 -19.49 22.45
N GLY A 175 4.25 -19.21 22.25
CA GLY A 175 5.04 -19.81 21.19
C GLY A 175 5.52 -21.23 21.51
N GLU A 176 5.56 -22.09 20.48
CA GLU A 176 6.21 -23.41 20.38
C GLU A 176 6.81 -24.01 21.68
N PHE A 177 6.00 -24.76 22.45
CA PHE A 177 6.52 -25.60 23.53
C PHE A 177 7.23 -26.84 22.97
N GLU A 178 8.49 -27.04 23.33
CA GLU A 178 9.32 -28.19 22.95
C GLU A 178 9.75 -28.95 24.21
N ASP A 179 9.12 -30.11 24.46
CA ASP A 179 9.43 -30.92 25.65
C ASP A 179 10.80 -31.60 25.50
N LEU A 180 11.75 -31.20 26.36
CA LEU A 180 13.12 -31.67 26.35
C LEU A 180 13.32 -33.09 26.91
N GLU A 181 12.29 -33.72 27.50
CA GLU A 181 12.37 -35.12 27.95
C GLU A 181 11.73 -36.11 26.95
N THR A 182 10.88 -35.66 26.01
CA THR A 182 10.23 -36.53 24.99
C THR A 182 10.46 -36.14 23.52
N GLY A 183 10.85 -34.90 23.22
CA GLY A 183 11.37 -34.51 21.89
C GLY A 183 10.36 -34.47 20.75
N GLN A 184 9.13 -34.00 20.98
CA GLN A 184 8.13 -33.76 19.93
C GLN A 184 7.68 -32.29 19.86
N LYS A 185 7.48 -31.78 18.64
CA LYS A 185 6.81 -30.51 18.36
C LYS A 185 5.48 -30.74 17.64
N TYR A 186 4.52 -29.83 17.87
CA TYR A 186 3.23 -29.79 17.18
C TYR A 186 3.02 -28.41 16.55
N GLU A 187 2.62 -28.39 15.27
CA GLU A 187 2.20 -27.19 14.53
C GLU A 187 0.73 -27.35 14.12
N SER A 188 -0.04 -26.26 14.09
CA SER A 188 -1.40 -26.21 13.55
C SER A 188 -1.45 -25.39 12.25
N HIS A 189 -2.27 -25.83 11.29
CA HIS A 189 -2.24 -25.31 9.92
C HIS A 189 -3.57 -24.64 9.54
N GLN A 190 -3.52 -23.38 9.13
CA GLN A 190 -4.67 -22.55 8.76
C GLN A 190 -5.19 -22.86 7.33
N ALA A 191 -6.51 -22.77 7.11
CA ALA A 191 -7.18 -22.86 5.80
C ALA A 191 -8.54 -22.11 5.78
N GLU A 192 -9.05 -21.76 4.60
CA GLU A 192 -10.11 -20.76 4.37
C GLU A 192 -11.35 -21.32 3.61
N PHE A 193 -12.48 -20.57 3.64
CA PHE A 193 -13.68 -20.61 2.73
C PHE A 193 -14.72 -21.75 2.91
N PRO A 194 -16.00 -21.59 2.46
CA PRO A 194 -16.86 -20.38 2.27
C PRO A 194 -18.31 -20.56 2.82
N ASP A 195 -19.28 -19.82 2.28
CA ASP A 195 -20.68 -19.58 2.70
C ASP A 195 -21.75 -20.68 2.41
N ASP A 196 -22.98 -20.41 2.88
CA ASP A 196 -24.32 -21.00 2.57
C ASP A 196 -24.68 -22.46 2.99
N ASP A 197 -25.66 -22.64 3.90
CA ASP A 197 -27.07 -23.05 3.62
C ASP A 197 -27.88 -23.25 4.94
N ASP A 198 -29.22 -23.23 4.88
CA ASP A 198 -30.13 -23.35 6.04
C ASP A 198 -30.41 -24.81 6.47
N GLY A 199 -30.74 -25.03 7.75
CA GLY A 199 -31.09 -26.37 8.29
C GLY A 199 -31.72 -26.36 9.68
N ASP A 200 -33.06 -26.46 9.71
CA ASP A 200 -33.89 -26.51 10.93
C ASP A 200 -33.96 -27.93 11.54
N GLY A 201 -34.18 -28.05 12.86
CA GLY A 201 -34.24 -29.36 13.56
C GLY A 201 -34.23 -29.28 15.10
N ASP A 202 -35.30 -29.81 15.70
CA ASP A 202 -35.72 -29.63 17.11
C ASP A 202 -34.97 -30.43 18.22
N ASP A 203 -35.28 -30.00 19.46
CA ASP A 203 -35.54 -30.75 20.72
C ASP A 203 -34.50 -30.94 21.86
N ASP A 204 -35.05 -30.72 23.07
CA ASP A 204 -34.78 -31.21 24.43
C ASP A 204 -33.57 -30.78 25.32
N ASP A 205 -33.89 -29.89 26.27
CA ASP A 205 -33.66 -29.93 27.74
C ASP A 205 -32.34 -30.42 28.40
N ASP A 206 -31.74 -29.54 29.23
CA ASP A 206 -31.80 -29.66 30.71
C ASP A 206 -31.55 -28.28 31.40
N ASP A 207 -32.07 -28.08 32.62
CA ASP A 207 -31.99 -26.81 33.38
C ASP A 207 -30.84 -26.86 34.41
N THR A 208 -29.89 -25.91 34.34
CA THR A 208 -28.99 -25.66 35.47
C THR A 208 -28.64 -24.18 35.62
N LYS A 209 -29.27 -23.53 36.61
CA LYS A 209 -29.00 -22.13 36.98
C LYS A 209 -27.54 -21.87 37.38
N SER A 210 -26.81 -21.15 36.52
CA SER A 210 -25.84 -20.16 36.97
C SER A 210 -26.12 -18.81 36.30
N SER A 211 -26.57 -17.83 37.08
CA SER A 211 -27.03 -16.54 36.57
C SER A 211 -25.88 -15.54 36.44
N ARG A 212 -25.07 -15.65 35.38
CA ARG A 212 -24.05 -14.64 35.05
C ARG A 212 -23.82 -14.55 33.54
N GLY A 213 -24.19 -13.40 32.96
CA GLY A 213 -24.04 -13.11 31.54
C GLY A 213 -25.12 -13.73 30.65
N GLN A 214 -26.29 -13.07 30.55
CA GLN A 214 -27.13 -13.26 29.36
C GLN A 214 -26.38 -12.67 28.16
N SER A 215 -25.72 -13.54 27.39
CA SER A 215 -25.14 -13.19 26.11
C SER A 215 -26.27 -12.96 25.10
N ASN A 216 -26.82 -11.74 25.09
CA ASN A 216 -27.74 -11.28 24.06
C ASN A 216 -27.21 -11.68 22.67
N GLY A 217 -28.10 -12.14 21.79
CA GLY A 217 -27.81 -12.56 20.40
C GLY A 217 -27.33 -11.44 19.46
N SER A 218 -26.76 -10.38 20.03
CA SER A 218 -25.96 -9.36 19.36
C SER A 218 -24.77 -10.03 18.67
N GLY A 219 -24.74 -9.98 17.33
CA GLY A 219 -23.61 -10.48 16.55
C GLY A 219 -22.33 -9.69 16.81
N PHE A 220 -21.19 -10.21 16.38
CA PHE A 220 -19.88 -9.60 16.62
C PHE A 220 -19.82 -8.10 16.24
N PHE A 221 -20.46 -7.71 15.14
CA PHE A 221 -20.55 -6.31 14.70
C PHE A 221 -21.35 -5.40 15.66
N THR A 222 -22.45 -5.89 16.24
CA THR A 222 -23.23 -5.09 17.20
C THR A 222 -22.51 -5.00 18.55
N LYS A 223 -21.86 -6.07 19.01
CA LYS A 223 -20.97 -6.01 20.20
C LYS A 223 -19.85 -4.98 20.05
N LEU A 224 -19.15 -4.97 18.92
CA LEU A 224 -18.10 -3.98 18.64
C LEU A 224 -18.65 -2.53 18.60
N LYS A 225 -19.89 -2.35 18.13
CA LYS A 225 -20.57 -1.04 18.14
C LYS A 225 -21.00 -0.63 19.56
N GLU A 226 -21.52 -1.56 20.34
CA GLU A 226 -21.87 -1.37 21.76
C GLU A 226 -20.63 -0.95 22.55
N GLU A 227 -19.50 -1.64 22.35
CA GLU A 227 -18.21 -1.32 22.98
C GLU A 227 -17.69 0.08 22.61
N ILE A 228 -17.74 0.47 21.33
CA ILE A 228 -17.33 1.81 20.87
C ILE A 228 -18.20 2.90 21.51
N GLU A 229 -19.52 2.66 21.63
CA GLU A 229 -20.44 3.62 22.23
C GLU A 229 -20.29 3.67 23.77
N LEU A 230 -20.00 2.55 24.43
CA LEU A 230 -19.65 2.51 25.86
C LEU A 230 -18.35 3.28 26.15
N ARG A 231 -17.27 3.02 25.41
CA ARG A 231 -16.00 3.78 25.51
C ARG A 231 -16.26 5.29 25.32
N LYS A 232 -17.11 5.66 24.36
CA LYS A 232 -17.53 7.05 24.11
C LYS A 232 -18.34 7.64 25.27
N GLN A 233 -19.23 6.87 25.91
CA GLN A 233 -19.99 7.31 27.08
C GLN A 233 -19.10 7.53 28.31
N VAL A 234 -18.15 6.61 28.56
CA VAL A 234 -17.15 6.77 29.64
C VAL A 234 -16.32 8.04 29.45
N ASN A 235 -15.74 8.24 28.25
CA ASN A 235 -15.00 9.47 27.93
C ASN A 235 -15.84 10.75 28.14
N ILE A 236 -17.13 10.71 27.79
CA ILE A 236 -18.04 11.86 28.01
C ILE A 236 -18.33 12.07 29.50
N ALA A 237 -18.46 11.02 30.29
CA ALA A 237 -18.66 11.10 31.73
C ALA A 237 -17.43 11.70 32.42
N GLU A 238 -16.24 11.14 32.20
CA GLU A 238 -14.97 11.63 32.75
C GLU A 238 -14.73 13.11 32.42
N LEU A 239 -14.92 13.51 31.16
CA LEU A 239 -14.76 14.91 30.72
C LEU A 239 -15.89 15.84 31.22
N ASN A 240 -17.00 15.30 31.74
CA ASN A 240 -18.05 16.09 32.39
C ASN A 240 -17.80 16.31 33.89
N GLU A 241 -16.90 15.56 34.53
CA GLU A 241 -16.49 15.79 35.93
C GLU A 241 -15.45 16.92 36.08
N LEU A 242 -14.86 17.39 34.96
CA LEU A 242 -13.85 18.45 34.94
C LEU A 242 -14.45 19.86 34.80
N ASP A 243 -13.84 20.83 35.51
CA ASP A 243 -14.09 22.27 35.35
C ASP A 243 -13.99 22.69 33.86
N GLU A 244 -14.83 23.64 33.42
CA GLU A 244 -14.92 24.07 32.02
C GLU A 244 -13.57 24.50 31.41
N VAL A 245 -12.71 25.16 32.21
CA VAL A 245 -11.39 25.63 31.77
C VAL A 245 -10.44 24.46 31.49
N THR A 246 -10.29 23.55 32.44
CA THR A 246 -9.36 22.42 32.32
C THR A 246 -9.84 21.41 31.27
N ARG A 247 -11.16 21.27 31.13
CA ARG A 247 -11.79 20.50 30.06
C ARG A 247 -11.48 21.07 28.67
N ILE A 248 -11.46 22.38 28.47
CA ILE A 248 -11.05 22.99 27.20
C ILE A 248 -9.56 22.74 26.93
N GLU A 249 -8.71 22.71 27.96
CA GLU A 249 -7.28 22.39 27.82
C GLU A 249 -7.02 20.91 27.47
N VAL A 250 -7.88 19.98 27.91
CA VAL A 250 -7.74 18.52 27.68
C VAL A 250 -8.50 18.03 26.43
N GLU A 251 -9.77 18.40 26.27
CA GLU A 251 -10.63 17.98 25.15
C GLU A 251 -10.46 18.88 23.91
N GLY A 252 -10.09 20.14 24.11
CA GLY A 252 -10.21 21.18 23.09
C GLY A 252 -11.66 21.67 22.92
N TYR A 253 -11.97 22.23 21.76
CA TYR A 253 -13.30 22.74 21.44
C TYR A 253 -14.19 21.64 20.83
N ARG A 254 -15.36 21.39 21.43
CA ARG A 254 -16.33 20.39 20.93
C ARG A 254 -16.86 20.75 19.54
N THR A 255 -17.19 19.71 18.77
CA THR A 255 -17.87 19.84 17.47
C THR A 255 -19.21 20.57 17.61
N GLY A 256 -19.51 21.45 16.65
CA GLY A 256 -20.70 22.31 16.69
C GLY A 256 -20.52 23.65 17.44
N THR A 257 -19.43 23.85 18.18
CA THR A 257 -19.12 25.14 18.82
C THR A 257 -18.83 26.22 17.77
N TYR A 258 -19.44 27.41 17.91
CA TYR A 258 -19.08 28.57 17.09
C TYR A 258 -17.80 29.23 17.61
N LEU A 259 -16.79 29.38 16.76
CA LEU A 259 -15.44 29.84 17.13
C LEU A 259 -14.99 31.02 16.29
N ARG A 260 -14.27 31.98 16.90
CA ARG A 260 -13.55 33.05 16.19
C ARG A 260 -12.06 32.73 16.17
N ILE A 261 -11.54 32.35 15.00
CA ILE A 261 -10.12 32.01 14.82
C ILE A 261 -9.37 33.25 14.28
N GLU A 262 -8.34 33.68 14.99
CA GLU A 262 -7.37 34.67 14.50
C GLU A 262 -6.20 33.93 13.82
N ILE A 263 -5.94 34.24 12.55
CA ILE A 263 -4.79 33.69 11.79
C ILE A 263 -3.86 34.84 11.45
N ARG A 264 -2.57 34.69 11.75
CA ARG A 264 -1.52 35.66 11.47
C ARG A 264 -0.77 35.29 10.19
N ASP A 265 -0.09 36.27 9.61
CA ASP A 265 0.73 36.13 8.39
C ASP A 265 -0.01 35.55 7.17
N VAL A 266 -1.31 35.86 7.05
CA VAL A 266 -2.13 35.56 5.86
C VAL A 266 -1.67 36.43 4.68
N PRO A 267 -1.42 35.86 3.48
CA PRO A 267 -1.05 36.65 2.30
C PRO A 267 -2.13 37.67 1.91
N PHE A 268 -1.71 38.90 1.56
CA PHE A 268 -2.65 39.99 1.26
C PHE A 268 -3.52 39.69 0.03
N GLU A 269 -2.99 38.91 -0.92
CA GLU A 269 -3.67 38.47 -2.13
C GLU A 269 -4.92 37.65 -1.82
N MET A 270 -4.98 36.98 -0.66
CA MET A 270 -6.16 36.24 -0.20
C MET A 270 -7.30 37.17 0.24
N VAL A 271 -6.96 38.37 0.74
CA VAL A 271 -7.93 39.38 1.18
C VAL A 271 -8.40 40.22 -0.01
N GLU A 272 -7.49 40.57 -0.91
CA GLU A 272 -7.80 41.30 -2.15
C GLU A 272 -8.67 40.49 -3.11
N ASN A 273 -8.39 39.18 -3.27
CA ASN A 273 -9.14 38.29 -4.17
C ASN A 273 -10.23 37.47 -3.43
N PHE A 274 -10.70 37.94 -2.27
CA PHE A 274 -11.71 37.21 -1.49
C PHE A 274 -13.08 37.19 -2.19
N ASP A 275 -13.47 36.00 -2.68
CA ASP A 275 -14.79 35.73 -3.24
C ASP A 275 -15.68 35.00 -2.21
N PRO A 276 -16.78 35.59 -1.72
CA PRO A 276 -17.68 34.92 -0.77
C PRO A 276 -18.41 33.70 -1.37
N CYS A 277 -18.40 33.51 -2.69
CA CYS A 277 -18.85 32.27 -3.33
C CYS A 277 -17.79 31.15 -3.30
N HIS A 278 -16.57 31.41 -2.81
CA HIS A 278 -15.53 30.39 -2.64
C HIS A 278 -15.41 29.99 -1.16
N PRO A 279 -15.89 28.81 -0.74
CA PRO A 279 -15.87 28.43 0.66
C PRO A 279 -14.44 28.20 1.16
N ILE A 280 -14.05 28.92 2.21
CA ILE A 280 -12.83 28.66 2.97
C ILE A 280 -13.06 27.43 3.85
N LEU A 281 -12.21 26.42 3.70
CA LEU A 281 -12.23 25.19 4.50
C LEU A 281 -10.96 25.11 5.34
N VAL A 282 -11.12 25.21 6.66
CA VAL A 282 -10.05 25.02 7.64
C VAL A 282 -10.07 23.57 8.13
N GLY A 283 -8.92 22.92 8.16
CA GLY A 283 -8.79 21.53 8.63
C GLY A 283 -7.53 21.36 9.47
N GLY A 284 -7.66 20.66 10.60
CA GLY A 284 -6.52 20.27 11.42
C GLY A 284 -5.60 19.31 10.68
N LEU A 285 -4.29 19.51 10.81
CA LEU A 285 -3.24 18.63 10.30
C LEU A 285 -2.71 17.77 11.44
N ALA A 286 -2.53 16.47 11.22
CA ALA A 286 -1.84 15.62 12.19
C ALA A 286 -0.32 15.82 12.11
N LEU A 287 0.40 15.59 13.22
CA LEU A 287 1.88 15.71 13.29
C LEU A 287 2.61 14.88 12.21
N GLY A 288 2.06 13.71 11.86
CA GLY A 288 2.57 12.87 10.78
C GLY A 288 2.41 13.47 9.37
N GLU A 289 1.43 14.35 9.17
CA GLU A 289 1.14 15.00 7.88
C GLU A 289 1.95 16.29 7.66
N GLU A 290 2.54 16.90 8.69
CA GLU A 290 3.42 18.06 8.53
C GLU A 290 4.71 17.69 7.77
N ASN A 291 5.20 16.47 8.02
CA ASN A 291 6.40 15.92 7.41
C ASN A 291 6.31 15.80 5.88
N VAL A 292 7.46 15.95 5.20
CA VAL A 292 7.61 15.79 3.74
C VAL A 292 8.51 14.60 3.39
N GLY A 293 8.15 13.84 2.35
CA GLY A 293 8.89 12.62 1.96
C GLY A 293 8.41 12.03 0.64
N TYR A 294 8.82 10.79 0.33
CA TYR A 294 8.30 10.07 -0.84
C TYR A 294 7.08 9.23 -0.44
N MET A 295 5.95 9.47 -1.09
CA MET A 295 4.75 8.67 -0.94
C MET A 295 4.72 7.52 -1.95
N GLN A 296 4.37 6.32 -1.48
CA GLN A 296 4.05 5.17 -2.32
C GLN A 296 2.53 5.02 -2.43
N VAL A 297 2.01 5.11 -3.65
CA VAL A 297 0.58 5.25 -3.93
C VAL A 297 0.11 4.25 -5.00
N ARG A 298 -0.99 3.54 -4.76
CA ARG A 298 -1.57 2.54 -5.69
C ARG A 298 -2.50 3.21 -6.71
N LEU A 299 -1.92 3.74 -7.78
CA LEU A 299 -2.63 4.57 -8.77
C LEU A 299 -3.19 3.78 -9.96
N LYS A 300 -4.41 4.14 -10.39
CA LYS A 300 -5.09 3.61 -11.59
C LYS A 300 -5.69 4.76 -12.40
N ARG A 301 -5.42 4.78 -13.72
CA ARG A 301 -6.06 5.71 -14.66
C ARG A 301 -7.59 5.60 -14.55
N HIS A 302 -8.28 6.73 -14.47
CA HIS A 302 -9.74 6.75 -14.37
C HIS A 302 -10.39 6.19 -15.65
N ARG A 303 -11.47 5.41 -15.50
CA ARG A 303 -12.12 4.68 -16.60
C ARG A 303 -12.45 5.58 -17.79
N TRP A 304 -12.98 6.77 -17.51
CA TRP A 304 -13.44 7.74 -18.52
C TRP A 304 -12.34 8.71 -19.02
N HIS A 305 -11.16 8.73 -18.41
CA HIS A 305 -10.09 9.65 -18.83
C HIS A 305 -9.33 9.10 -20.05
N LYS A 306 -9.46 9.75 -21.20
CA LYS A 306 -9.07 9.20 -22.51
C LYS A 306 -7.57 8.98 -22.74
N LYS A 307 -6.67 9.60 -21.97
CA LYS A 307 -5.20 9.52 -22.16
C LYS A 307 -4.54 8.61 -21.12
N VAL A 308 -3.42 7.99 -21.48
CA VAL A 308 -2.51 7.35 -20.49
C VAL A 308 -1.56 8.38 -19.90
N LEU A 309 -1.27 8.27 -18.61
CA LEU A 309 -0.37 9.20 -17.92
C LEU A 309 1.08 8.75 -18.10
N LYS A 310 1.99 9.69 -18.37
CA LYS A 310 3.40 9.43 -18.66
C LYS A 310 4.26 9.67 -17.41
N THR A 311 5.31 8.88 -17.21
CA THR A 311 6.25 9.13 -16.11
C THR A 311 7.06 10.41 -16.30
N ARG A 312 7.26 11.13 -15.18
CA ARG A 312 7.82 12.48 -15.15
C ARG A 312 7.08 13.51 -16.05
N ASP A 313 5.77 13.36 -16.24
CA ASP A 313 4.88 14.48 -16.55
C ASP A 313 4.19 14.90 -15.24
N PRO A 314 3.95 16.21 -15.00
CA PRO A 314 3.31 16.67 -13.78
C PRO A 314 1.84 16.24 -13.70
N ILE A 315 1.38 15.99 -12.47
CA ILE A 315 -0.04 15.86 -12.10
C ILE A 315 -0.31 16.69 -10.87
N ILE A 316 -1.57 17.07 -10.67
CA ILE A 316 -2.06 17.75 -9.47
C ILE A 316 -2.81 16.70 -8.65
N VAL A 317 -2.36 16.45 -7.43
CA VAL A 317 -2.95 15.50 -6.49
C VAL A 317 -3.74 16.23 -5.42
N SER A 318 -4.89 15.66 -5.04
CA SER A 318 -5.64 16.01 -3.84
C SER A 318 -5.46 14.86 -2.85
N ILE A 319 -4.89 15.15 -1.68
CA ILE A 319 -4.55 14.19 -0.62
C ILE A 319 -4.88 14.83 0.73
N GLY A 320 -5.85 14.27 1.45
CA GLY A 320 -6.43 14.94 2.61
C GLY A 320 -6.87 16.37 2.25
N TRP A 321 -6.53 17.33 3.10
CA TRP A 321 -6.77 18.76 2.88
C TRP A 321 -5.92 19.37 1.75
N ARG A 322 -4.77 18.76 1.41
CA ARG A 322 -3.76 19.40 0.55
C ARG A 322 -3.97 19.10 -0.93
N ARG A 323 -3.97 20.15 -1.73
CA ARG A 323 -3.98 20.12 -3.21
C ARG A 323 -2.64 20.65 -3.70
N TYR A 324 -1.90 19.88 -4.50
CA TYR A 324 -0.57 20.28 -4.97
C TYR A 324 -0.16 19.58 -6.27
N GLN A 325 0.72 20.22 -7.04
CA GLN A 325 1.35 19.63 -8.21
C GLN A 325 2.64 18.88 -7.83
N THR A 326 2.80 17.68 -8.38
CA THR A 326 3.97 16.81 -8.17
C THR A 326 4.32 16.03 -9.45
N VAL A 327 5.51 15.42 -9.52
CA VAL A 327 6.07 14.77 -10.73
C VAL A 327 6.29 13.27 -10.50
N PRO A 328 5.27 12.41 -10.73
CA PRO A 328 5.31 11.00 -10.36
C PRO A 328 6.17 10.12 -11.27
N ILE A 329 6.69 9.06 -10.67
CA ILE A 329 7.26 7.90 -11.35
C ILE A 329 6.39 6.68 -11.08
N TYR A 330 5.66 6.26 -12.12
CA TYR A 330 4.94 5.01 -12.16
C TYR A 330 5.90 3.81 -12.25
N ALA A 331 5.59 2.77 -11.48
CA ALA A 331 6.29 1.50 -11.42
C ALA A 331 5.29 0.35 -11.32
N ILE A 332 5.79 -0.87 -11.51
CA ILE A 332 5.06 -2.09 -11.17
C ILE A 332 6.03 -3.06 -10.51
N GLU A 333 5.55 -3.82 -9.54
CA GLU A 333 6.34 -4.88 -8.95
C GLU A 333 6.55 -6.02 -9.95
N ASP A 334 7.80 -6.36 -10.26
CA ASP A 334 8.14 -7.65 -10.88
C ASP A 334 8.14 -8.73 -9.79
N ARG A 335 7.88 -10.01 -10.16
CA ARG A 335 7.85 -11.24 -9.31
C ARG A 335 9.13 -11.56 -8.49
N ASN A 336 10.02 -10.60 -8.34
CA ASN A 336 11.30 -10.66 -7.63
C ASN A 336 11.37 -9.57 -6.53
N GLY A 337 10.24 -8.98 -6.11
CA GLY A 337 10.21 -7.89 -5.13
C GLY A 337 10.87 -6.60 -5.64
N ARG A 338 10.64 -6.22 -6.91
CA ARG A 338 11.33 -5.07 -7.54
C ARG A 338 10.39 -4.09 -8.20
N HIS A 339 10.41 -2.84 -7.74
CA HIS A 339 9.61 -1.75 -8.30
C HIS A 339 10.20 -1.30 -9.65
N ARG A 340 9.77 -1.95 -10.73
CA ARG A 340 10.25 -1.66 -12.09
C ARG A 340 9.53 -0.44 -12.66
N MET A 341 10.29 0.61 -12.96
CA MET A 341 9.82 1.82 -13.64
C MET A 341 9.03 1.49 -14.92
N LEU A 342 7.89 2.17 -15.10
CA LEU A 342 7.10 2.21 -16.32
C LEU A 342 7.36 3.50 -17.11
N LYS A 343 6.97 3.53 -18.38
CA LYS A 343 6.94 4.76 -19.19
C LYS A 343 5.59 5.48 -19.12
N TYR A 344 4.52 4.69 -18.98
CA TYR A 344 3.14 5.14 -18.92
C TYR A 344 2.38 4.28 -17.91
N THR A 345 1.28 4.79 -17.35
CA THR A 345 0.29 3.99 -16.62
C THR A 345 -0.29 2.90 -17.52
N PRO A 346 -0.49 1.66 -17.04
CA PRO A 346 -1.28 0.66 -17.76
C PRO A 346 -2.75 1.12 -17.84
N GLU A 347 -3.45 0.75 -18.91
CA GLU A 347 -4.76 1.35 -19.23
C GLU A 347 -5.86 0.99 -18.25
N HIS A 348 -5.91 -0.25 -17.75
CA HIS A 348 -7.00 -0.76 -16.91
C HIS A 348 -6.54 -1.42 -15.59
N MET A 349 -5.24 -1.38 -15.31
CA MET A 349 -4.60 -2.02 -14.15
C MET A 349 -4.15 -0.96 -13.13
N HIS A 350 -4.02 -1.33 -11.86
CA HIS A 350 -3.31 -0.50 -10.87
C HIS A 350 -1.80 -0.58 -11.11
N CYS A 351 -1.09 0.50 -10.82
CA CYS A 351 0.36 0.57 -10.78
C CYS A 351 0.81 1.29 -9.50
N LEU A 352 2.07 1.11 -9.11
CA LEU A 352 2.65 1.93 -8.05
C LEU A 352 2.99 3.30 -8.65
N ALA A 353 2.74 4.37 -7.91
CA ALA A 353 3.20 5.72 -8.21
C ALA A 353 4.03 6.18 -7.02
N MET A 354 5.27 6.60 -7.29
CA MET A 354 6.11 7.29 -6.31
C MET A 354 6.19 8.75 -6.68
N PHE A 355 5.96 9.65 -5.73
CA PHE A 355 6.17 11.09 -5.87
C PHE A 355 6.61 11.68 -4.54
N TRP A 356 7.12 12.91 -4.57
CA TRP A 356 7.52 13.65 -3.37
C TRP A 356 6.47 14.70 -3.01
N GLY A 357 6.28 14.92 -1.71
CA GLY A 357 5.32 15.88 -1.17
C GLY A 357 5.12 15.71 0.34
N PRO A 358 4.18 16.47 0.94
CA PRO A 358 3.72 16.24 2.30
C PRO A 358 3.12 14.85 2.45
N LEU A 359 3.42 14.20 3.57
CA LEU A 359 2.94 12.87 3.89
C LEU A 359 1.45 12.89 4.25
N ALA A 360 0.82 11.72 4.13
CA ALA A 360 -0.55 11.45 4.55
C ALA A 360 -0.63 10.00 5.06
N PRO A 361 -1.61 9.66 5.91
CA PRO A 361 -1.76 8.31 6.45
C PRO A 361 -1.87 7.24 5.35
N PRO A 362 -1.43 5.99 5.62
CA PRO A 362 -1.67 4.88 4.69
C PRO A 362 -3.18 4.66 4.48
N HIS A 363 -3.54 4.04 3.36
CA HIS A 363 -4.92 3.83 2.90
C HIS A 363 -5.74 5.10 2.55
N THR A 364 -5.26 6.31 2.85
CA THR A 364 -5.88 7.58 2.43
C THR A 364 -6.18 7.64 0.93
N GLY A 365 -7.38 8.09 0.57
CA GLY A 365 -7.80 8.27 -0.82
C GLY A 365 -7.11 9.44 -1.52
N VAL A 366 -6.75 9.25 -2.80
CA VAL A 366 -6.05 10.25 -3.62
C VAL A 366 -6.71 10.41 -4.98
N VAL A 367 -6.99 11.65 -5.38
CA VAL A 367 -7.53 12.00 -6.70
C VAL A 367 -6.48 12.80 -7.47
N ALA A 368 -6.25 12.44 -8.74
CA ALA A 368 -5.27 13.10 -9.60
C ALA A 368 -5.90 13.78 -10.81
N VAL A 369 -5.55 15.04 -11.04
CA VAL A 369 -6.00 15.91 -12.14
C VAL A 369 -4.77 16.38 -12.94
N GLN A 370 -4.92 16.69 -14.23
CA GLN A 370 -3.82 17.27 -15.04
C GLN A 370 -3.96 18.77 -15.29
N ASN A 371 -5.18 19.29 -15.35
CA ASN A 371 -5.46 20.69 -15.68
C ASN A 371 -6.81 21.09 -15.05
N LEU A 372 -6.87 22.30 -14.46
CA LEU A 372 -8.06 22.83 -13.77
C LEU A 372 -9.04 23.52 -14.73
N SER A 373 -8.56 24.02 -15.88
CA SER A 373 -9.32 24.87 -16.80
C SER A 373 -10.72 24.32 -17.13
N ASN A 374 -11.73 25.20 -17.05
CA ASN A 374 -13.11 24.82 -17.36
C ASN A 374 -13.33 24.46 -18.84
N ASN A 375 -12.48 24.97 -19.74
CA ASN A 375 -12.62 24.89 -21.20
C ASN A 375 -12.31 23.49 -21.80
N GLN A 376 -12.49 22.40 -21.02
CA GLN A 376 -12.26 21.03 -21.47
C GLN A 376 -13.56 20.22 -21.55
N ALA A 377 -13.98 19.89 -22.78
CA ALA A 377 -15.04 18.91 -23.06
C ALA A 377 -14.64 17.43 -22.76
N SER A 378 -13.67 17.21 -21.87
CA SER A 378 -13.15 15.89 -21.52
C SER A 378 -13.03 15.71 -20.01
N PHE A 379 -13.31 14.50 -19.53
CA PHE A 379 -13.31 14.15 -18.11
C PHE A 379 -11.95 14.46 -17.44
N ARG A 380 -11.99 15.40 -16.47
CA ARG A 380 -10.82 16.08 -15.90
C ARG A 380 -10.03 15.23 -14.90
N ILE A 381 -10.71 14.43 -14.07
CA ILE A 381 -10.06 13.49 -13.14
C ILE A 381 -9.37 12.40 -13.95
N THR A 382 -8.05 12.33 -13.82
CA THR A 382 -7.17 11.52 -14.67
C THR A 382 -6.89 10.14 -14.10
N ALA A 383 -6.79 10.05 -12.77
CA ALA A 383 -6.57 8.82 -12.03
C ALA A 383 -7.15 8.91 -10.63
N THR A 384 -7.48 7.76 -10.07
CA THR A 384 -7.77 7.56 -8.64
C THR A 384 -6.72 6.63 -8.05
N ALA A 385 -6.43 6.81 -6.77
CA ALA A 385 -5.39 6.07 -6.08
C ALA A 385 -5.64 6.00 -4.57
N THR A 386 -4.87 5.15 -3.89
CA THR A 386 -4.81 5.10 -2.42
C THR A 386 -3.36 5.15 -1.97
N VAL A 387 -3.06 5.84 -0.89
CA VAL A 387 -1.74 5.75 -0.23
C VAL A 387 -1.54 4.31 0.26
N LEU A 388 -0.33 3.79 0.12
CA LEU A 388 0.07 2.50 0.70
C LEU A 388 1.03 2.70 1.87
N GLU A 389 2.04 3.54 1.68
CA GLU A 389 3.21 3.64 2.55
C GLU A 389 3.91 4.97 2.26
N PHE A 390 4.65 5.51 3.24
CA PHE A 390 5.59 6.61 3.03
C PHE A 390 7.01 6.11 3.32
N ASN A 391 7.99 6.56 2.52
CA ASN A 391 9.36 6.06 2.56
C ASN A 391 10.35 7.19 2.36
N HIS A 392 11.44 7.23 3.14
CA HIS A 392 12.50 8.23 2.95
C HIS A 392 13.37 7.95 1.71
N ALA A 393 13.29 6.76 1.09
CA ALA A 393 14.11 6.38 -0.08
C ALA A 393 13.31 5.64 -1.18
N ALA A 394 13.18 6.27 -2.35
CA ALA A 394 12.49 5.66 -3.50
C ALA A 394 13.35 4.61 -4.23
N ARG A 395 13.16 3.31 -3.93
CA ARG A 395 13.92 2.17 -4.49
C ARG A 395 13.48 1.73 -5.90
N ILE A 396 13.13 2.67 -6.78
CA ILE A 396 12.66 2.38 -8.16
C ILE A 396 13.82 1.97 -9.06
N VAL A 397 13.65 0.92 -9.86
CA VAL A 397 14.65 0.47 -10.84
C VAL A 397 14.15 0.49 -12.29
N LYS A 398 14.98 0.99 -13.19
CA LYS A 398 14.75 0.99 -14.65
C LYS A 398 15.62 -0.07 -15.31
N LYS A 399 14.97 -0.90 -16.11
CA LYS A 399 15.61 -1.98 -16.88
C LYS A 399 16.37 -1.42 -18.07
N ILE A 400 17.69 -1.64 -18.10
CA ILE A 400 18.55 -1.33 -19.24
C ILE A 400 18.93 -2.64 -19.95
N LYS A 401 19.13 -2.55 -21.27
CA LYS A 401 19.79 -3.62 -22.04
C LYS A 401 21.07 -3.06 -22.62
N LEU A 402 22.21 -3.62 -22.23
CA LEU A 402 23.43 -3.49 -23.05
C LEU A 402 23.28 -4.49 -24.20
N VAL A 403 23.59 -4.07 -25.43
CA VAL A 403 23.30 -4.80 -26.67
C VAL A 403 24.59 -4.91 -27.47
N GLY A 404 24.88 -6.09 -28.04
CA GLY A 404 26.04 -6.28 -28.90
C GLY A 404 25.88 -7.43 -29.88
N TYR A 405 26.85 -7.54 -30.78
CA TYR A 405 26.76 -8.35 -32.01
C TYR A 405 27.87 -9.39 -32.09
N ALA A 406 27.57 -10.55 -32.66
CA ALA A 406 28.50 -11.67 -32.72
C ALA A 406 29.56 -11.50 -33.83
N CYS A 407 30.77 -11.09 -33.45
CA CYS A 407 31.89 -10.90 -34.38
C CYS A 407 32.37 -12.24 -34.96
N LYS A 408 32.63 -13.23 -34.09
CA LYS A 408 33.15 -14.56 -34.44
C LYS A 408 32.57 -15.65 -33.54
N ILE A 409 32.16 -16.78 -34.12
CA ILE A 409 31.32 -17.80 -33.46
C ILE A 409 31.93 -19.21 -33.66
N PHE A 410 32.04 -19.97 -32.57
CA PHE A 410 32.58 -21.33 -32.54
C PHE A 410 31.44 -22.36 -32.36
N LYS A 411 31.59 -23.34 -31.44
CA LYS A 411 30.51 -24.27 -31.03
C LYS A 411 29.67 -23.66 -29.91
N LYS A 412 30.25 -23.47 -28.73
CA LYS A 412 29.61 -22.88 -27.53
C LYS A 412 30.21 -21.55 -27.09
N THR A 413 31.20 -21.03 -27.80
CA THR A 413 31.82 -19.72 -27.54
C THR A 413 31.60 -18.77 -28.70
N ALA A 414 31.48 -17.48 -28.40
CA ALA A 414 31.51 -16.41 -29.38
C ALA A 414 32.19 -15.16 -28.81
N PHE A 415 32.77 -14.35 -29.69
CA PHE A 415 33.26 -13.01 -29.35
C PHE A 415 32.22 -11.99 -29.78
N ILE A 416 31.82 -11.14 -28.84
CA ILE A 416 30.77 -10.12 -29.01
C ILE A 416 31.44 -8.76 -29.05
N GLU A 417 31.16 -7.97 -30.10
CA GLU A 417 31.59 -6.56 -30.20
C GLU A 417 30.40 -5.62 -29.96
N ASP A 418 30.72 -4.35 -29.66
CA ASP A 418 29.80 -3.22 -29.50
C ASP A 418 28.82 -3.31 -28.30
N MET A 419 29.07 -4.22 -27.34
CA MET A 419 28.33 -4.29 -26.06
C MET A 419 28.93 -3.42 -24.95
N PHE A 420 30.23 -3.17 -25.03
CA PHE A 420 31.06 -2.43 -24.09
C PHE A 420 32.06 -1.58 -24.88
N THR A 421 32.56 -0.52 -24.25
CA THR A 421 33.51 0.45 -24.83
C THR A 421 34.95 0.12 -24.46
N SER A 422 35.18 -0.40 -23.25
CA SER A 422 36.53 -0.75 -22.76
C SER A 422 36.55 -2.10 -22.04
N ASP A 423 37.72 -2.73 -22.01
CA ASP A 423 37.98 -4.00 -21.33
C ASP A 423 37.77 -3.89 -19.80
N LEU A 424 37.89 -2.69 -19.21
CA LEU A 424 37.57 -2.42 -17.80
C LEU A 424 36.07 -2.61 -17.50
N GLU A 425 35.18 -2.25 -18.42
CA GLU A 425 33.75 -2.52 -18.28
C GLU A 425 33.47 -4.02 -18.34
N ILE A 426 34.16 -4.74 -19.24
CA ILE A 426 34.03 -6.21 -19.34
C ILE A 426 34.47 -6.89 -18.06
N ALA A 427 35.55 -6.41 -17.41
CA ALA A 427 35.98 -6.90 -16.10
C ALA A 427 34.91 -6.66 -15.02
N ARG A 428 34.29 -5.48 -14.97
CA ARG A 428 33.19 -5.17 -14.04
C ARG A 428 31.95 -6.06 -14.25
N PHE A 429 31.74 -6.58 -15.46
CA PHE A 429 30.64 -7.49 -15.78
C PHE A 429 31.09 -8.97 -15.99
N GLU A 430 32.31 -9.35 -15.58
CA GLU A 430 32.76 -10.75 -15.67
C GLU A 430 31.78 -11.69 -14.93
N GLY A 431 31.45 -12.83 -15.54
CA GLY A 431 30.47 -13.77 -15.00
C GLY A 431 29.01 -13.38 -15.22
N ALA A 432 28.69 -12.19 -15.74
CA ALA A 432 27.30 -11.74 -15.90
C ALA A 432 26.48 -12.59 -16.89
N ALA A 433 25.20 -12.78 -16.58
CA ALA A 433 24.26 -13.57 -17.38
C ALA A 433 23.73 -12.78 -18.60
N ILE A 434 23.98 -13.29 -19.79
CA ILE A 434 23.57 -12.72 -21.08
C ILE A 434 22.56 -13.64 -21.78
N ARG A 435 21.75 -13.09 -22.69
CA ARG A 435 20.85 -13.89 -23.54
C ARG A 435 20.83 -13.36 -24.98
N THR A 436 20.54 -14.24 -25.93
CA THR A 436 20.25 -13.85 -27.31
C THR A 436 18.76 -13.53 -27.50
N VAL A 437 18.42 -12.82 -28.57
CA VAL A 437 17.01 -12.67 -29.02
C VAL A 437 16.40 -14.02 -29.42
N SER A 438 17.20 -14.99 -29.89
CA SER A 438 16.79 -16.39 -30.11
C SER A 438 16.61 -17.20 -28.80
N GLY A 439 16.74 -16.60 -27.62
CA GLY A 439 16.45 -17.22 -26.32
C GLY A 439 17.61 -17.97 -25.66
N ILE A 440 18.63 -18.36 -26.42
CA ILE A 440 19.84 -19.05 -25.95
C ILE A 440 20.49 -18.23 -24.82
N ARG A 441 20.71 -18.85 -23.66
CA ARG A 441 21.38 -18.25 -22.50
C ARG A 441 22.90 -18.35 -22.65
N GLY A 442 23.61 -17.47 -21.96
CA GLY A 442 25.05 -17.48 -21.88
C GLY A 442 25.61 -16.69 -20.70
N GLN A 443 26.93 -16.64 -20.63
CA GLN A 443 27.68 -15.93 -19.61
C GLN A 443 28.83 -15.13 -20.26
N LEU A 444 29.05 -13.90 -19.78
CA LEU A 444 30.29 -13.17 -20.02
C LEU A 444 31.43 -13.93 -19.35
N LYS A 445 32.53 -14.20 -20.08
CA LYS A 445 33.74 -14.81 -19.50
C LYS A 445 34.81 -13.78 -19.24
N LYS A 446 35.53 -13.30 -20.25
CA LYS A 446 36.61 -12.30 -20.08
C LYS A 446 36.67 -11.35 -21.27
N ALA A 447 37.36 -10.23 -21.12
CA ALA A 447 37.81 -9.43 -22.25
C ALA A 447 38.65 -10.27 -23.23
N ALA A 448 38.65 -9.91 -24.51
CA ALA A 448 39.28 -10.67 -25.58
C ALA A 448 40.25 -9.80 -26.38
N LYS A 449 41.54 -10.14 -26.29
CA LYS A 449 42.58 -9.50 -27.11
C LYS A 449 42.28 -9.66 -28.60
N GLU A 450 42.53 -8.60 -29.35
CA GLU A 450 42.03 -8.37 -30.72
C GLU A 450 42.36 -9.48 -31.74
N GLU A 451 43.47 -10.21 -31.55
CA GLU A 451 44.01 -11.20 -32.50
C GLU A 451 43.04 -12.28 -32.96
N VAL A 452 41.94 -12.49 -32.22
CA VAL A 452 40.93 -13.50 -32.56
C VAL A 452 39.87 -12.96 -33.52
N ALA A 453 39.71 -11.64 -33.70
CA ALA A 453 38.86 -11.06 -34.74
C ALA A 453 39.56 -11.13 -36.11
N ASN A 454 38.87 -11.63 -37.15
CA ASN A 454 39.48 -11.79 -38.49
C ASN A 454 39.65 -10.45 -39.26
N LYS A 455 39.71 -9.31 -38.57
CA LYS A 455 40.12 -8.02 -39.15
C LYS A 455 41.64 -8.03 -39.18
N SER A 456 42.24 -8.16 -40.36
CA SER A 456 43.69 -8.34 -40.54
C SER A 456 44.51 -7.22 -39.89
N LYS A 457 45.68 -7.54 -39.31
CA LYS A 457 46.72 -6.62 -38.78
C LYS A 457 47.37 -5.71 -39.85
N LYS A 458 46.61 -5.24 -40.85
CA LYS A 458 47.12 -4.66 -42.11
C LYS A 458 47.09 -3.11 -42.16
N LYS A 459 46.69 -2.48 -41.05
CA LYS A 459 46.93 -1.05 -40.73
C LYS A 459 47.18 -0.96 -39.23
N GLY A 460 48.14 -0.14 -38.80
CA GLY A 460 48.51 0.03 -37.39
C GLY A 460 47.51 0.89 -36.62
N GLY A 461 46.27 0.45 -36.51
CA GLY A 461 45.28 1.06 -35.61
C GLY A 461 45.49 0.62 -34.16
N HIS A 462 44.97 1.42 -33.23
CA HIS A 462 44.85 1.01 -31.83
C HIS A 462 43.93 -0.22 -31.73
N ALA A 463 44.24 -1.13 -30.81
CA ALA A 463 43.45 -2.35 -30.63
C ALA A 463 42.00 -2.02 -30.28
N LYS A 464 41.03 -2.66 -30.94
CA LYS A 464 39.61 -2.47 -30.60
C LYS A 464 39.28 -3.16 -29.27
N GLU A 465 39.36 -2.40 -28.18
CA GLU A 465 38.83 -2.76 -26.85
C GLU A 465 37.31 -3.03 -26.88
N GLY A 466 36.77 -3.57 -25.78
CA GLY A 466 35.33 -3.79 -25.63
C GLY A 466 34.82 -5.07 -26.32
N ILE A 467 35.72 -5.93 -26.81
CA ILE A 467 35.36 -7.25 -27.34
C ILE A 467 35.28 -8.27 -26.20
N ALA A 468 34.08 -8.78 -25.92
CA ALA A 468 33.86 -9.75 -24.85
C ALA A 468 33.87 -11.19 -25.35
N ARG A 469 34.57 -12.09 -24.65
CA ARG A 469 34.49 -13.54 -24.84
C ARG A 469 33.31 -14.09 -24.05
N CYS A 470 32.36 -14.69 -24.76
CA CYS A 470 31.11 -15.21 -24.20
C CYS A 470 30.98 -16.73 -24.39
N THR A 471 30.37 -17.41 -23.41
CA THR A 471 29.96 -18.82 -23.49
C THR A 471 28.44 -18.92 -23.56
N PHE A 472 27.90 -19.78 -24.42
CA PHE A 472 26.46 -20.00 -24.65
C PHE A 472 26.10 -21.49 -24.58
N GLU A 473 24.82 -21.79 -24.34
CA GLU A 473 24.31 -23.17 -24.29
C GLU A 473 24.47 -23.92 -25.62
N ASP A 474 24.14 -23.24 -26.72
CA ASP A 474 24.19 -23.71 -28.11
C ASP A 474 24.74 -22.61 -29.06
N LYS A 475 25.00 -22.97 -30.32
CA LYS A 475 25.62 -22.12 -31.33
C LYS A 475 24.68 -21.01 -31.81
N ILE A 476 24.95 -19.79 -31.36
CA ILE A 476 24.33 -18.55 -31.86
C ILE A 476 24.63 -18.32 -33.36
N LYS A 477 23.83 -17.49 -34.03
CA LYS A 477 24.04 -17.06 -35.43
C LYS A 477 24.63 -15.66 -35.49
N LYS A 478 25.25 -15.29 -36.62
CA LYS A 478 25.76 -13.92 -36.83
C LYS A 478 24.66 -12.85 -36.90
N GLY A 479 23.42 -13.25 -37.20
CA GLY A 479 22.24 -12.38 -37.14
C GLY A 479 21.48 -12.42 -35.80
N ASP A 480 21.98 -13.12 -34.78
CA ASP A 480 21.41 -13.05 -33.43
C ASP A 480 22.00 -11.83 -32.70
N ILE A 481 21.11 -11.01 -32.13
CA ILE A 481 21.48 -9.92 -31.23
C ILE A 481 21.64 -10.47 -29.81
N VAL A 482 22.75 -10.14 -29.16
CA VAL A 482 23.04 -10.52 -27.77
C VAL A 482 22.74 -9.34 -26.86
N PHE A 483 22.17 -9.59 -25.68
CA PHE A 483 21.95 -8.54 -24.68
C PHE A 483 22.19 -9.01 -23.23
N LEU A 484 22.72 -8.09 -22.42
CA LEU A 484 22.81 -8.18 -20.97
C LEU A 484 21.62 -7.44 -20.36
N ARG A 485 20.97 -8.01 -19.33
CA ARG A 485 19.83 -7.36 -18.62
C ARG A 485 20.33 -6.65 -17.37
N ALA A 486 20.63 -5.37 -17.50
CA ALA A 486 21.02 -4.50 -16.39
C ALA A 486 19.80 -3.82 -15.75
N TRP A 487 20.01 -3.28 -14.55
CA TRP A 487 19.06 -2.44 -13.83
C TRP A 487 19.83 -1.24 -13.29
N THR A 488 19.24 -0.05 -13.39
CA THR A 488 19.75 1.18 -12.77
C THR A 488 18.68 1.73 -11.84
N GLN A 489 19.06 2.40 -10.75
CA GLN A 489 18.12 3.12 -9.91
C GLN A 489 17.59 4.36 -10.66
N VAL A 490 16.38 4.81 -10.32
CA VAL A 490 15.83 6.06 -10.87
C VAL A 490 15.28 6.90 -9.73
N GLU A 491 15.92 8.04 -9.52
CA GLU A 491 15.46 9.06 -8.58
C GLU A 491 14.09 9.61 -8.97
N VAL A 492 13.26 9.84 -7.95
CA VAL A 492 11.99 10.56 -8.03
C VAL A 492 12.29 12.05 -7.84
N PRO A 493 11.81 12.96 -8.70
CA PRO A 493 12.04 14.38 -8.51
C PRO A 493 11.38 14.90 -7.22
N CYS A 494 12.16 15.62 -6.39
CA CYS A 494 11.64 16.39 -5.27
C CYS A 494 10.97 17.67 -5.78
N PHE A 495 9.78 17.54 -6.35
CA PHE A 495 8.97 18.66 -6.83
C PHE A 495 7.60 18.68 -6.14
N TYR A 496 7.34 19.78 -5.44
CA TYR A 496 6.08 20.13 -4.78
C TYR A 496 5.77 21.58 -5.14
N ASN A 497 4.54 21.84 -5.57
CA ASN A 497 4.03 23.18 -5.84
C ASN A 497 2.57 23.25 -5.34
N PRO A 498 2.27 23.97 -4.24
CA PRO A 498 0.92 24.00 -3.66
C PRO A 498 -0.09 24.69 -4.59
N LEU A 499 -1.35 24.24 -4.54
CA LEU A 499 -2.42 24.80 -5.36
C LEU A 499 -3.05 26.03 -4.68
N THR A 500 -2.44 27.19 -4.91
CA THR A 500 -2.78 28.50 -4.33
C THR A 500 -3.98 29.20 -5.00
N THR A 501 -5.05 28.49 -5.38
CA THR A 501 -6.19 29.08 -6.12
C THR A 501 -6.92 30.21 -5.39
N ALA A 502 -6.80 30.31 -4.06
CA ALA A 502 -7.41 31.37 -3.26
C ALA A 502 -6.55 32.64 -3.17
N LEU A 503 -5.35 32.65 -3.76
CA LEU A 503 -4.45 33.82 -3.87
C LEU A 503 -4.50 34.46 -5.27
N GLN A 504 -5.46 34.06 -6.11
CA GLN A 504 -5.56 34.49 -7.50
C GLN A 504 -6.98 34.98 -7.82
N PRO A 505 -7.13 35.97 -8.72
CA PRO A 505 -8.45 36.41 -9.16
C PRO A 505 -9.18 35.27 -9.90
N ARG A 506 -10.49 35.16 -9.67
CA ARG A 506 -11.35 34.08 -10.17
C ARG A 506 -11.36 33.92 -11.70
N ASP A 507 -11.01 34.97 -12.44
CA ASP A 507 -10.90 34.96 -13.90
C ASP A 507 -9.61 34.29 -14.43
N GLU A 508 -8.53 34.20 -13.62
CA GLU A 508 -7.31 33.50 -14.02
C GLU A 508 -7.32 32.03 -13.59
N THR A 509 -7.01 31.13 -14.53
CA THR A 509 -6.79 29.71 -14.22
C THR A 509 -5.37 29.46 -13.74
N TRP A 510 -5.20 28.97 -12.50
CA TRP A 510 -3.91 28.62 -11.90
C TRP A 510 -2.95 27.90 -12.87
N GLN A 511 -1.75 28.46 -13.02
CA GLN A 511 -0.75 28.03 -14.00
C GLN A 511 0.39 27.26 -13.32
N GLY A 512 0.41 25.94 -13.47
CA GLY A 512 1.49 25.07 -13.00
C GLY A 512 2.50 24.68 -14.09
N MET A 513 3.39 23.76 -13.74
CA MET A 513 4.27 23.07 -14.70
C MET A 513 3.43 22.41 -15.80
N LYS A 514 3.66 22.78 -17.06
CA LYS A 514 2.96 22.22 -18.23
C LYS A 514 3.43 20.80 -18.55
N THR A 515 2.59 19.99 -19.18
CA THR A 515 3.00 18.63 -19.60
C THR A 515 3.97 18.67 -20.78
N VAL A 516 4.76 17.60 -20.96
CA VAL A 516 5.68 17.45 -22.11
C VAL A 516 4.93 17.41 -23.45
N SER A 517 3.61 17.15 -23.45
CA SER A 517 2.77 17.24 -24.64
C SER A 517 2.38 18.69 -24.99
N GLU A 518 2.13 19.53 -23.99
CA GLU A 518 1.77 20.95 -24.17
C GLU A 518 2.99 21.77 -24.56
N LEU A 519 4.12 21.60 -23.85
CA LEU A 519 5.39 22.25 -24.16
C LEU A 519 5.84 21.97 -25.60
N ARG A 520 5.65 20.75 -26.10
CA ARG A 520 5.95 20.41 -27.51
C ARG A 520 5.01 21.07 -28.50
N ARG A 521 3.72 21.22 -28.18
CA ARG A 521 2.75 21.90 -29.03
C ARG A 521 3.06 23.40 -29.11
N GLU A 522 3.38 24.02 -27.98
CA GLU A 522 3.74 25.45 -27.91
C GLU A 522 5.04 25.75 -28.65
N GLN A 523 6.06 24.89 -28.51
CA GLN A 523 7.35 25.02 -29.19
C GLN A 523 7.39 24.38 -30.60
N ASN A 524 6.25 23.89 -31.12
CA ASN A 524 6.13 23.18 -32.40
C ASN A 524 7.12 22.01 -32.61
N LEU A 525 7.55 21.36 -31.52
CA LEU A 525 8.56 20.30 -31.53
C LEU A 525 7.94 18.91 -31.79
N PRO A 526 8.39 18.17 -32.82
CA PRO A 526 7.88 16.84 -33.12
C PRO A 526 8.23 15.81 -32.04
N VAL A 527 7.39 14.78 -31.90
CA VAL A 527 7.65 13.67 -30.97
C VAL A 527 8.84 12.83 -31.48
N PRO A 528 9.89 12.58 -30.67
CA PRO A 528 11.05 11.81 -31.10
C PRO A 528 10.71 10.32 -31.26
N VAL A 529 10.75 9.83 -32.51
CA VAL A 529 10.45 8.43 -32.87
C VAL A 529 11.66 7.78 -33.53
N ASN A 530 12.17 6.70 -32.92
CA ASN A 530 13.22 5.88 -33.53
C ASN A 530 12.59 4.90 -34.55
N LYS A 531 12.98 5.02 -35.82
CA LYS A 531 12.51 4.21 -36.96
C LYS A 531 12.70 2.70 -36.76
N ASP A 532 13.70 2.28 -35.98
CA ASP A 532 13.99 0.86 -35.71
C ASP A 532 13.26 0.30 -34.48
N SER A 533 12.63 1.18 -33.70
CA SER A 533 11.72 0.78 -32.60
C SER A 533 10.27 0.59 -33.05
N LEU A 534 9.94 0.94 -34.30
CA LEU A 534 8.61 0.74 -34.87
C LEU A 534 8.43 -0.72 -35.30
N TYR A 535 7.35 -1.35 -34.82
CA TYR A 535 6.96 -2.69 -35.24
C TYR A 535 6.60 -2.71 -36.74
N ARG A 536 7.00 -3.78 -37.44
CA ARG A 536 6.72 -4.01 -38.85
C ARG A 536 6.27 -5.47 -39.02
N PRO A 537 5.41 -5.81 -40.02
CA PRO A 537 5.10 -7.21 -40.32
C PRO A 537 6.36 -7.96 -40.76
N ILE A 538 6.53 -9.22 -40.31
CA ILE A 538 7.73 -10.03 -40.56
C ILE A 538 7.35 -11.30 -41.32
N GLU A 539 7.60 -11.31 -42.63
CA GLU A 539 7.45 -12.50 -43.45
C GLU A 539 8.58 -13.51 -43.19
N ARG A 540 8.23 -14.71 -42.74
CA ARG A 540 9.21 -15.76 -42.40
C ARG A 540 9.28 -16.82 -43.51
N LYS A 541 10.30 -16.72 -44.36
CA LYS A 541 10.60 -17.72 -45.39
C LYS A 541 10.82 -19.12 -44.76
N PRO A 542 10.29 -20.21 -45.33
CA PRO A 542 10.36 -21.54 -44.73
C PRO A 542 11.81 -22.06 -44.66
N ARG A 543 12.30 -22.33 -43.44
CA ARG A 543 13.68 -22.76 -43.20
C ARG A 543 13.90 -24.22 -43.62
N LYS A 544 14.46 -24.41 -44.82
CA LYS A 544 15.07 -25.69 -45.22
C LYS A 544 16.42 -25.85 -44.49
N PHE A 545 16.70 -27.07 -44.03
CA PHE A 545 17.98 -27.43 -43.40
C PHE A 545 18.82 -28.27 -44.39
N ASN A 546 20.14 -28.24 -44.23
CA ASN A 546 21.04 -29.09 -45.00
C ASN A 546 20.85 -30.58 -44.60
N PRO A 547 21.03 -31.53 -45.52
CA PRO A 547 20.99 -32.97 -45.19
C PRO A 547 22.14 -33.36 -44.24
N LEU A 548 21.95 -34.47 -43.52
CA LEU A 548 22.97 -35.02 -42.63
C LEU A 548 24.20 -35.49 -43.43
N VAL A 549 25.37 -34.96 -43.09
CA VAL A 549 26.66 -35.37 -43.67
C VAL A 549 27.41 -36.20 -42.64
N ILE A 550 27.58 -37.49 -42.92
CA ILE A 550 28.33 -38.43 -42.08
C ILE A 550 29.83 -38.31 -42.41
N PRO A 551 30.75 -38.19 -41.42
CA PRO A 551 32.19 -38.18 -41.67
C PRO A 551 32.66 -39.48 -42.35
N LYS A 552 33.55 -39.39 -43.35
CA LYS A 552 34.04 -40.56 -44.11
C LYS A 552 34.66 -41.65 -43.23
N SER A 553 35.39 -41.27 -42.19
CA SER A 553 35.97 -42.21 -41.21
C SER A 553 34.90 -43.02 -40.48
N LEU A 554 33.85 -42.35 -39.98
CA LEU A 554 32.70 -43.00 -39.35
C LEU A 554 31.94 -43.87 -40.35
N GLN A 555 31.70 -43.37 -41.58
CA GLN A 555 31.05 -44.14 -42.64
C GLN A 555 31.83 -45.42 -43.03
N ALA A 556 33.16 -45.40 -42.94
CA ALA A 556 33.98 -46.59 -43.15
C ALA A 556 33.78 -47.62 -42.03
N ALA A 557 33.81 -47.17 -40.77
CA ALA A 557 33.71 -47.98 -39.56
C ALA A 557 32.28 -48.46 -39.20
N LEU A 558 31.23 -47.92 -39.83
CA LEU A 558 29.85 -48.40 -39.61
C LEU A 558 29.71 -49.89 -39.99
N PRO A 559 29.04 -50.71 -39.15
CA PRO A 559 28.62 -52.07 -39.50
C PRO A 559 27.86 -52.13 -40.84
N PHE A 560 28.02 -53.23 -41.57
CA PHE A 560 27.49 -53.39 -42.93
C PHE A 560 25.99 -53.06 -43.06
N ALA A 561 25.18 -53.47 -42.07
CA ALA A 561 23.74 -53.22 -42.06
C ALA A 561 23.33 -51.74 -41.91
N SER A 562 24.13 -50.93 -41.19
CA SER A 562 23.85 -49.50 -40.96
C SER A 562 24.58 -48.56 -41.92
N LYS A 563 25.42 -49.11 -42.81
CA LYS A 563 26.23 -48.35 -43.77
C LYS A 563 25.34 -47.73 -44.87
N PRO A 564 25.35 -46.39 -45.06
CA PRO A 564 24.43 -45.74 -45.99
C PRO A 564 24.77 -46.08 -47.46
N LYS A 565 23.77 -46.60 -48.18
CA LYS A 565 23.84 -47.04 -49.59
C LYS A 565 23.83 -45.87 -50.57
N ASN A 566 24.72 -44.90 -50.37
CA ASN A 566 24.84 -43.69 -51.18
C ASN A 566 25.50 -43.99 -52.53
N ILE A 567 24.69 -44.22 -53.57
CA ILE A 567 25.17 -44.43 -54.94
C ILE A 567 25.77 -43.11 -55.48
N PRO A 568 27.04 -43.06 -55.89
CA PRO A 568 27.64 -41.85 -56.45
C PRO A 568 27.11 -41.56 -57.86
N HIS A 569 26.90 -40.29 -58.20
CA HIS A 569 26.46 -39.88 -59.53
C HIS A 569 27.49 -40.27 -60.60
N ARG A 570 27.10 -41.13 -61.54
CA ARG A 570 27.94 -41.60 -62.65
C ARG A 570 28.31 -40.43 -63.58
N ARG A 571 29.60 -40.23 -63.87
CA ARG A 571 30.07 -39.10 -64.70
C ARG A 571 29.91 -39.31 -66.22
N ARG A 572 29.82 -40.56 -66.68
CA ARG A 572 29.54 -40.92 -68.08
C ARG A 572 28.13 -41.49 -68.18
N PRO A 573 27.30 -41.05 -69.15
CA PRO A 573 25.97 -41.65 -69.36
C PRO A 573 26.07 -43.14 -69.68
N LEU A 574 24.97 -43.88 -69.47
CA LEU A 574 24.81 -45.24 -69.98
C LEU A 574 24.53 -45.20 -71.49
N LEU A 575 24.85 -46.30 -72.19
CA LEU A 575 24.48 -46.46 -73.60
C LEU A 575 22.95 -46.42 -73.80
N GLU A 576 22.19 -46.87 -72.80
CA GLU A 576 20.73 -46.78 -72.74
C GLU A 576 20.26 -45.32 -72.78
N ASN A 577 20.90 -44.41 -72.04
CA ASN A 577 20.59 -42.98 -72.09
C ASN A 577 20.88 -42.36 -73.48
N GLY A 578 21.83 -42.92 -74.23
CA GLY A 578 22.10 -42.54 -75.62
C GLY A 578 21.20 -43.21 -76.65
N ARG A 579 20.40 -44.22 -76.24
CA ARG A 579 19.37 -44.91 -77.04
C ARG A 579 17.94 -44.49 -76.66
N ALA A 580 17.80 -43.54 -75.74
CA ALA A 580 16.50 -43.09 -75.26
C ALA A 580 15.71 -42.39 -76.37
N VAL A 581 14.48 -42.85 -76.63
CA VAL A 581 13.59 -42.26 -77.65
C VAL A 581 13.24 -40.84 -77.24
N VAL A 582 13.44 -39.91 -78.17
CA VAL A 582 13.20 -38.47 -77.96
C VAL A 582 11.71 -38.19 -78.15
N MET A 583 10.97 -38.02 -77.06
CA MET A 583 9.53 -37.70 -77.07
C MET A 583 9.16 -36.59 -78.06
N GLU A 584 8.01 -36.72 -78.71
CA GLU A 584 7.48 -35.73 -79.66
C GLU A 584 7.01 -34.43 -78.97
N PRO A 585 6.86 -33.31 -79.72
CA PRO A 585 6.36 -32.05 -79.17
C PRO A 585 4.97 -32.15 -78.52
N HIS A 586 4.11 -33.06 -78.98
CA HIS A 586 2.82 -33.34 -78.35
C HIS A 586 2.98 -34.14 -77.05
N GLU A 587 3.72 -35.26 -77.09
CA GLU A 587 4.00 -36.11 -75.93
C GLU A 587 4.65 -35.32 -74.79
N ARG A 588 5.60 -34.42 -75.09
CA ARG A 588 6.22 -33.54 -74.09
C ARG A 588 5.20 -32.65 -73.38
N LYS A 589 4.20 -32.13 -74.10
CA LYS A 589 3.10 -31.33 -73.49
C LYS A 589 2.23 -32.19 -72.58
N VAL A 590 1.86 -33.39 -73.03
CA VAL A 590 1.08 -34.36 -72.22
C VAL A 590 1.85 -34.78 -70.97
N HIS A 591 3.13 -35.15 -71.11
CA HIS A 591 4.01 -35.53 -70.01
C HIS A 591 4.21 -34.39 -69.01
N ALA A 592 4.42 -33.15 -69.47
CA ALA A 592 4.51 -31.98 -68.59
C ALA A 592 3.18 -31.70 -67.86
N LEU A 593 2.03 -31.85 -68.53
CA LEU A 593 0.71 -31.73 -67.90
C LEU A 593 0.51 -32.80 -66.81
N VAL A 594 0.87 -34.05 -67.09
CA VAL A 594 0.83 -35.15 -66.11
C VAL A 594 1.75 -34.87 -64.92
N GLN A 595 2.97 -34.37 -65.14
CA GLN A 595 3.87 -33.95 -64.06
C GLN A 595 3.27 -32.82 -63.21
N HIS A 596 2.69 -31.79 -63.83
CA HIS A 596 2.00 -30.71 -63.10
C HIS A 596 0.83 -31.24 -62.26
N LEU A 597 -0.02 -32.11 -62.82
CA LEU A 597 -1.14 -32.73 -62.10
C LEU A 597 -0.65 -33.59 -60.92
N GLN A 598 0.43 -34.35 -61.08
CA GLN A 598 1.06 -35.11 -60.00
C GLN A 598 1.63 -34.19 -58.90
N LEU A 599 2.30 -33.09 -59.27
CA LEU A 599 2.82 -32.10 -58.32
C LEU A 599 1.69 -31.43 -57.53
N ILE A 600 0.63 -30.99 -58.20
CA ILE A 600 -0.56 -30.37 -57.58
C ILE A 600 -1.25 -31.37 -56.64
N ARG A 601 -1.43 -32.63 -57.05
CA ARG A 601 -1.98 -33.70 -56.19
C ARG A 601 -1.11 -33.92 -54.96
N ASN A 602 0.21 -34.00 -55.13
CA ASN A 602 1.16 -34.19 -54.03
C ASN A 602 1.19 -33.00 -53.06
N GLU A 603 1.12 -31.77 -53.55
CA GLU A 603 0.98 -30.58 -52.69
C GLU A 603 -0.36 -30.55 -51.95
N LYS A 604 -1.49 -30.80 -52.65
CA LYS A 604 -2.83 -30.83 -52.05
C LYS A 604 -2.91 -31.87 -50.94
N MET A 605 -2.35 -33.06 -51.17
CA MET A 605 -2.25 -34.12 -50.14
C MET A 605 -1.33 -33.75 -48.98
N LYS A 606 -0.18 -33.09 -49.20
CA LYS A 606 0.68 -32.59 -48.12
C LYS A 606 -0.01 -31.51 -47.28
N LYS A 607 -0.62 -30.52 -47.94
CA LYS A 607 -1.40 -29.44 -47.30
C LYS A 607 -2.58 -30.00 -46.48
N ARG A 608 -3.29 -31.00 -47.03
CA ARG A 608 -4.34 -31.74 -46.32
C ARG A 608 -3.81 -32.48 -45.09
N LYS A 609 -2.78 -33.32 -45.23
CA LYS A 609 -2.18 -34.05 -44.10
C LYS A 609 -1.69 -33.13 -42.98
N LEU A 610 -1.05 -32.02 -43.31
CA LEU A 610 -0.63 -31.02 -42.32
C LEU A 610 -1.83 -30.40 -41.58
N LYS A 611 -2.95 -30.13 -42.27
CA LYS A 611 -4.19 -29.64 -41.62
C LYS A 611 -4.83 -30.71 -40.72
N GLU A 612 -4.83 -31.97 -41.14
CA GLU A 612 -5.29 -33.12 -40.36
C GLU A 612 -4.42 -33.35 -39.12
N GLU A 613 -3.08 -33.27 -39.23
CA GLU A 613 -2.14 -33.35 -38.11
C GLU A 613 -2.30 -32.20 -37.11
N VAL A 614 -2.52 -30.96 -37.58
CA VAL A 614 -2.79 -29.81 -36.70
C VAL A 614 -4.13 -29.98 -35.98
N LYS A 615 -5.20 -30.40 -36.67
CA LYS A 615 -6.49 -30.67 -36.01
C LYS A 615 -6.35 -31.79 -34.98
N ARG A 616 -5.67 -32.90 -35.31
CA ARG A 616 -5.46 -34.01 -34.38
C ARG A 616 -4.71 -33.56 -33.13
N LYS A 617 -3.64 -32.77 -33.27
CA LYS A 617 -2.87 -32.22 -32.14
C LYS A 617 -3.68 -31.26 -31.27
N ALA A 618 -4.61 -30.50 -31.84
CA ALA A 618 -5.55 -29.69 -31.07
C ALA A 618 -6.49 -30.58 -30.23
N GLN A 619 -7.14 -31.56 -30.86
CA GLN A 619 -8.05 -32.51 -30.20
C GLN A 619 -7.35 -33.46 -29.20
N GLU A 620 -6.04 -33.65 -29.35
CA GLU A 620 -5.17 -34.37 -28.42
C GLU A 620 -4.83 -33.50 -27.20
N ALA A 621 -4.54 -32.21 -27.41
CA ALA A 621 -4.32 -31.24 -26.34
C ALA A 621 -5.61 -30.83 -25.59
N GLU A 622 -6.78 -30.92 -26.22
CA GLU A 622 -8.09 -30.71 -25.59
C GLU A 622 -8.44 -31.90 -24.69
N ARG A 623 -8.40 -33.12 -25.21
CA ARG A 623 -8.61 -34.34 -24.39
C ARG A 623 -7.60 -34.48 -23.25
N ALA A 624 -6.35 -34.04 -23.43
CA ALA A 624 -5.38 -34.00 -22.34
C ALA A 624 -5.73 -33.02 -21.20
N LYS A 625 -6.51 -31.95 -21.47
CA LYS A 625 -7.06 -31.05 -20.43
C LYS A 625 -8.28 -31.69 -19.76
N GLU A 626 -9.17 -32.29 -20.54
CA GLU A 626 -10.37 -32.99 -20.05
C GLU A 626 -9.96 -34.16 -19.13
N GLU A 627 -8.93 -34.91 -19.50
CA GLU A 627 -8.34 -35.99 -18.69
C GLU A 627 -7.65 -35.46 -17.42
N GLN A 628 -7.08 -34.26 -17.44
CA GLN A 628 -6.56 -33.61 -16.24
C GLN A 628 -7.68 -33.14 -15.31
N LEU A 629 -8.79 -32.62 -15.86
CA LEU A 629 -9.98 -32.23 -15.10
C LEU A 629 -10.67 -33.44 -14.48
N SER A 630 -10.88 -34.53 -15.23
CA SER A 630 -11.49 -35.74 -14.70
C SER A 630 -10.62 -36.43 -13.64
N LYS A 631 -9.29 -36.42 -13.79
CA LYS A 631 -8.36 -36.90 -12.75
C LYS A 631 -8.32 -36.02 -11.49
N LYS A 632 -8.55 -34.71 -11.60
CA LYS A 632 -8.78 -33.83 -10.44
C LYS A 632 -10.07 -34.19 -9.74
N ARG A 633 -11.19 -34.19 -10.47
CA ARG A 633 -12.52 -34.55 -9.95
C ARG A 633 -12.52 -35.91 -9.25
N GLN A 634 -11.93 -36.95 -9.86
CA GLN A 634 -11.81 -38.27 -9.23
C GLN A 634 -10.91 -38.29 -7.99
N ARG A 635 -9.97 -37.34 -7.85
CA ARG A 635 -9.14 -37.18 -6.64
C ARG A 635 -9.90 -36.44 -5.55
N GLU A 636 -10.73 -35.46 -5.91
CA GLU A 636 -11.64 -34.76 -5.00
C GLU A 636 -12.75 -35.70 -4.51
N GLU A 637 -13.42 -36.44 -5.39
CA GLU A 637 -14.43 -37.47 -5.03
C GLU A 637 -13.85 -38.56 -4.12
N ARG A 638 -12.58 -38.97 -4.33
CA ARG A 638 -11.87 -39.90 -3.42
C ARG A 638 -11.50 -39.27 -2.07
N ARG A 639 -11.20 -37.97 -2.02
CA ARG A 639 -10.97 -37.24 -0.76
C ARG A 639 -12.25 -37.09 0.03
N GLY A 640 -13.35 -36.70 -0.62
CA GLY A 640 -14.67 -36.61 0.00
C GLY A 640 -15.14 -37.95 0.57
N ARG A 641 -15.01 -39.05 -0.20
CA ARG A 641 -15.29 -40.41 0.33
C ARG A 641 -14.35 -40.82 1.47
N GLY A 642 -13.10 -40.38 1.45
CA GLY A 642 -12.16 -40.57 2.56
C GLY A 642 -12.65 -39.86 3.84
N HIS A 643 -13.05 -38.59 3.74
CA HIS A 643 -13.64 -37.84 4.85
C HIS A 643 -14.95 -38.47 5.35
N PHE A 644 -15.84 -38.90 4.44
CA PHE A 644 -17.10 -39.55 4.79
C PHE A 644 -16.85 -40.86 5.56
N MET A 645 -15.91 -41.69 5.10
CA MET A 645 -15.52 -42.91 5.82
C MET A 645 -14.83 -42.64 7.16
N THR A 646 -14.09 -41.53 7.33
CA THR A 646 -13.57 -41.16 8.66
C THR A 646 -14.68 -40.64 9.58
N ALA A 647 -15.69 -39.94 9.07
CA ALA A 647 -16.85 -39.50 9.84
C ALA A 647 -17.72 -40.69 10.28
N GLU A 648 -18.06 -41.61 9.36
CA GLU A 648 -18.78 -42.86 9.68
C GLU A 648 -18.05 -43.71 10.73
N ASN A 649 -16.71 -43.80 10.67
CA ASN A 649 -15.93 -44.51 11.67
C ASN A 649 -15.87 -43.75 13.01
N GLY A 650 -15.86 -42.42 13.01
CA GLY A 650 -16.00 -41.60 14.22
C GLY A 650 -17.34 -41.82 14.92
N ILE A 651 -18.45 -41.74 14.16
CA ILE A 651 -19.82 -41.97 14.65
C ILE A 651 -19.97 -43.40 15.18
N ASN A 652 -19.49 -44.42 14.45
CA ASN A 652 -19.49 -45.81 14.93
C ASN A 652 -18.55 -46.05 16.13
N GLY A 653 -17.49 -45.25 16.28
CA GLY A 653 -16.65 -45.21 17.47
C GLY A 653 -17.44 -44.69 18.68
N HIS A 654 -18.12 -43.55 18.52
CA HIS A 654 -18.96 -42.96 19.55
C HIS A 654 -20.10 -43.89 19.98
N LEU A 655 -20.82 -44.50 19.02
CA LEU A 655 -21.89 -45.47 19.30
C LEU A 655 -21.40 -46.71 20.07
N LYS A 656 -20.16 -47.15 19.83
CA LYS A 656 -19.53 -48.22 20.63
C LYS A 656 -19.17 -47.75 22.04
N HIS A 657 -18.67 -46.52 22.18
CA HIS A 657 -18.32 -45.96 23.48
C HIS A 657 -19.55 -45.73 24.37
N VAL A 658 -20.65 -45.23 23.78
CA VAL A 658 -21.95 -45.09 24.45
C VAL A 658 -22.52 -46.45 24.84
N LYS A 659 -22.43 -47.48 23.98
CA LYS A 659 -22.86 -48.85 24.34
C LYS A 659 -22.02 -49.48 25.45
N LEU A 660 -20.71 -49.21 25.50
CA LEU A 660 -19.86 -49.63 26.61
C LEU A 660 -20.26 -48.94 27.92
N LEU A 661 -20.55 -47.63 27.90
CA LEU A 661 -21.02 -46.89 29.06
C LEU A 661 -22.41 -47.37 29.53
N SER A 662 -23.34 -47.64 28.62
CA SER A 662 -24.66 -48.18 28.98
C SER A 662 -24.61 -49.60 29.56
N CYS A 663 -23.62 -50.41 29.16
CA CYS A 663 -23.43 -51.75 29.75
C CYS A 663 -22.82 -51.69 31.16
N VAL A 664 -22.01 -50.67 31.49
CA VAL A 664 -21.45 -50.49 32.84
C VAL A 664 -22.50 -50.01 33.85
N TRP A 665 -23.57 -49.36 33.39
CA TRP A 665 -24.67 -48.86 34.24
C TRP A 665 -25.78 -49.88 34.55
N VAL A 666 -25.59 -51.16 34.24
CA VAL A 666 -26.60 -52.23 34.47
C VAL A 666 -26.10 -53.34 35.43
N GLU A 667 -24.87 -53.22 35.96
CA GLU A 667 -24.30 -54.11 36.99
C GLU A 667 -23.83 -53.33 38.24
N ALA A 668 -24.64 -52.37 38.71
CA ALA A 668 -24.43 -51.57 39.92
C ALA A 668 -25.72 -51.51 40.77
#